data_AF-A0A074SDX1-F1
#
_entry.id   AF-A0A074SDX1-F1
#
_cell.length_a   1.000
_cell.length_b   1.000
_cell.length_c   1.000
_cell.angle_alpha   90.00
_cell.angle_beta   90.00
_cell.angle_gamma   90.00
#
_symmetry.space_group_name_H-M   'P 1'
#
loop_
_entity.id
_entity.type
_entity.pdbx_description
1 polymer ?
#
loop_
_entity_poly.entity_id
_entity_poly.type
_entity_poly.pdbx_seq_one_letter_code
_entity_poly.pdbx_strand_id
1 'polypeptide(L)'
;MIYDLVVHLLKQGCYNKPGNIVILAAYLGQIPKLQRKLQDIVTIVIDERDAELLAQQTIDQEETATVQQVQLSQQVIIRTLDNFQGEEGEVIILSLIRNGGTPFNSEISSLEHVKGRSAIGFLKSLNRTNVGLSRAKHGLYIFGNAPELARGSEMWSNVLKELHSSECLGPKLPIACHRHPDYIQWIDRPGVIPRVSPKGGCLQQCGGALLCGHKCLSMCHADDPNHISTKCQQPCLRLCPRSHPCDRKCWECSNTIGICRFPITDLQMPCGHIFPRILKLLCGHPVTLPCHQPISDHTCQQRVQKELPFCEHWAPMPCHQDPKTYNCYKECGDTLVCCSGACLAQCGACHKLNPWETKSSVRNKHVKHGCQRRITCGHKCKAPCTEDHDCSGICTNKCQQACSHSRCNKKCSTPCSPCEKPCAWKCPHAECTSPCGMACIRLPCDKKCPKTLSCGHPCPSICGEPCEFQTCKPCSEEGTLAFIVDPVGQIHLRDLEDNATLDSVTITLPCRHIFTVKALDTITRIRDFYERNSHGEWTKAIMPDILAVRNRPTCPHCGGGIDSLRYGRILKNSNHSILQHSIACILSDELSEAERLLLQARDKLSQSVTEAVSSHQTGHHILQEKVDIALVADRNSPTNLDIVENLTRFHGFPSRCTMTWQKVVREIMKPYDIACRVTQKADPSAEAYEGLLARLYQAELNKSGGSTALTTDPEQHRLQQLAIKVAHVRIGHPRPHASDRFTVEAFWVTVEILLLLALAISKACEEKMQPNVEANITHWEKLAEFFLLRASADAEAAHRLADQSKSHSKAILCRLLILQTQYEHTAHRFRAAVRNRSLSDCKTRDEFVGTCARAIEVIREVQTSVPRDYQARVQKDLLAGVNATKADWVQVNFVEPSQKLLDAWNNLTQTIHIDNPEQLQQQASDRQLVMWEPVVQGYARLKRAWDILTRRKSAPLFWERPGVPSADWP
;
A
#
# COMPACT_ATOMS: atom_id res chain seq x y z
N MET A 1 -38.36 30.88 -10.73
CA MET A 1 -38.99 31.76 -11.74
C MET A 1 -38.83 31.21 -13.14
N ILE A 2 -37.66 31.30 -13.79
CA ILE A 2 -37.46 30.74 -15.14
C ILE A 2 -37.90 29.27 -15.20
N TYR A 3 -37.44 28.43 -14.28
CA TYR A 3 -37.86 27.03 -14.15
C TYR A 3 -39.39 26.86 -14.06
N ASP A 4 -40.03 27.60 -13.14
CA ASP A 4 -41.47 27.50 -12.91
C ASP A 4 -42.29 27.95 -14.13
N LEU A 5 -41.81 28.97 -14.83
CA LEU A 5 -42.42 29.50 -16.05
C LEU A 5 -42.31 28.50 -17.21
N VAL A 6 -41.15 27.88 -17.40
CA VAL A 6 -40.94 26.84 -18.42
C VAL A 6 -41.88 25.67 -18.18
N VAL A 7 -41.98 25.18 -16.94
CA VAL A 7 -42.91 24.09 -16.57
C VAL A 7 -44.37 24.49 -16.84
N HIS A 8 -44.75 25.74 -16.56
CA HIS A 8 -46.08 26.23 -16.86
C HIS A 8 -46.37 26.27 -18.36
N LEU A 9 -45.46 26.81 -19.18
CA LEU A 9 -45.58 26.89 -20.63
C LEU A 9 -45.65 25.50 -21.29
N LEU A 10 -44.84 24.54 -20.83
CA LEU A 10 -44.90 23.15 -21.31
C LEU A 10 -46.26 22.52 -21.00
N LYS A 11 -46.83 22.78 -19.81
CA LYS A 11 -48.15 22.28 -19.41
C LYS A 11 -49.32 22.98 -20.12
N GLN A 12 -49.09 24.09 -20.81
CA GLN A 12 -50.11 24.70 -21.67
C GLN A 12 -50.32 23.90 -22.97
N GLY A 13 -49.41 22.96 -23.31
CA GLY A 13 -49.58 22.01 -24.40
C GLY A 13 -49.36 22.56 -25.81
N CYS A 14 -49.35 23.89 -25.99
CA CYS A 14 -49.13 24.55 -27.29
C CYS A 14 -47.65 24.69 -27.68
N TYR A 15 -46.72 24.66 -26.72
CA TYR A 15 -45.28 24.77 -26.92
C TYR A 15 -44.57 23.41 -26.74
N ASN A 16 -45.01 22.39 -27.48
CA ASN A 16 -44.62 21.00 -27.28
C ASN A 16 -43.58 20.47 -28.30
N LYS A 17 -43.14 21.30 -29.26
CA LYS A 17 -42.12 20.97 -30.26
C LYS A 17 -40.72 21.46 -29.84
N PRO A 18 -39.65 20.75 -30.25
CA PRO A 18 -38.28 21.23 -30.04
C PRO A 18 -38.07 22.61 -30.65
N GLY A 19 -37.52 23.55 -29.88
CA GLY A 19 -37.28 24.93 -30.32
C GLY A 19 -38.44 25.91 -30.08
N ASN A 20 -39.58 25.45 -29.55
CA ASN A 20 -40.66 26.35 -29.14
C ASN A 20 -40.25 27.26 -27.97
N ILE A 21 -39.55 26.71 -26.98
CA ILE A 21 -39.08 27.49 -25.81
C ILE A 21 -37.56 27.55 -25.83
N VAL A 22 -37.01 28.75 -25.88
CA VAL A 22 -35.57 28.99 -25.85
C VAL A 22 -35.21 29.89 -24.67
N ILE A 23 -34.22 29.47 -23.88
CA ILE A 23 -33.67 30.25 -22.78
C ILE A 23 -32.33 30.83 -23.22
N LEU A 24 -32.27 32.16 -23.33
CA LEU A 24 -31.05 32.89 -23.64
C LEU A 24 -30.39 33.37 -22.35
N ALA A 25 -29.27 32.75 -22.01
CA ALA A 25 -28.44 33.18 -20.89
C ALA A 25 -27.45 34.23 -21.36
N ALA A 26 -27.43 35.39 -20.69
CA ALA A 26 -26.45 36.41 -21.01
C ALA A 26 -25.02 35.93 -20.68
N TYR A 27 -24.84 35.18 -19.58
CA TYR A 27 -23.51 34.74 -19.11
C TYR A 27 -23.38 33.22 -19.17
N LEU A 28 -22.23 32.73 -19.67
CA LEU A 28 -21.95 31.30 -19.86
C LEU A 28 -22.08 30.46 -18.57
N GLY A 29 -21.58 30.98 -17.43
CA GLY A 29 -21.66 30.30 -16.13
C GLY A 29 -23.08 30.09 -15.57
N GLN A 30 -24.12 30.58 -16.24
CA GLN A 30 -25.52 30.33 -15.88
C GLN A 30 -26.06 29.03 -16.48
N ILE A 31 -25.53 28.63 -17.64
CA ILE A 31 -26.01 27.47 -18.38
C ILE A 31 -25.95 26.21 -17.49
N PRO A 32 -24.84 25.92 -16.77
CA PRO A 32 -24.80 24.75 -15.88
C PRO A 32 -25.79 24.81 -14.72
N LYS A 33 -26.09 26.01 -14.20
CA LYS A 33 -27.04 26.19 -13.09
C LYS A 33 -28.49 25.96 -13.54
N LEU A 34 -28.82 26.41 -14.76
CA LEU A 34 -30.10 26.14 -15.39
C LEU A 34 -30.21 24.66 -15.78
N GLN A 35 -29.12 24.06 -16.26
CA GLN A 35 -29.04 22.66 -16.62
C GLN A 35 -29.40 21.75 -15.43
N ARG A 36 -28.70 21.89 -14.30
CA ARG A 36 -28.95 21.08 -13.10
C ARG A 36 -30.40 21.20 -12.61
N LYS A 37 -31.02 22.37 -12.75
CA LYS A 37 -32.42 22.56 -12.31
C LYS A 37 -33.46 22.00 -13.27
N LEU A 38 -33.15 21.88 -14.56
CA LEU A 38 -34.07 21.44 -15.60
C LEU A 38 -33.84 19.98 -16.03
N GLN A 39 -32.76 19.34 -15.56
CA GLN A 39 -32.32 17.99 -15.93
C GLN A 39 -33.38 16.90 -15.69
N ASP A 40 -34.22 17.05 -14.65
CA ASP A 40 -35.23 16.05 -14.28
C ASP A 40 -36.49 16.08 -15.17
N ILE A 41 -36.67 17.12 -16.00
CA ILE A 41 -37.94 17.36 -16.71
C ILE A 41 -37.78 17.43 -18.23
N VAL A 42 -36.64 17.90 -18.75
CA VAL A 42 -36.45 18.12 -20.19
C VAL A 42 -35.06 17.69 -20.65
N THR A 43 -34.94 17.12 -21.85
CA THR A 43 -33.63 16.92 -22.48
C THR A 43 -33.10 18.26 -23.00
N ILE A 44 -31.98 18.72 -22.43
CA ILE A 44 -31.38 20.03 -22.73
C ILE A 44 -30.36 19.85 -23.85
N VAL A 45 -30.56 20.55 -24.96
CA VAL A 45 -29.58 20.61 -26.06
C VAL A 45 -28.70 21.83 -25.85
N ILE A 46 -27.41 21.59 -25.62
CA ILE A 46 -26.36 22.62 -25.56
C ILE A 46 -25.62 22.58 -26.90
N ASP A 47 -25.35 23.74 -27.48
CA ASP A 47 -24.55 23.85 -28.71
C ASP A 47 -23.12 23.35 -28.48
N GLU A 48 -22.51 22.68 -29.47
CA GLU A 48 -21.13 22.18 -29.36
C GLU A 48 -20.14 23.30 -29.02
N ARG A 49 -20.36 24.52 -29.53
CA ARG A 49 -19.52 25.69 -29.24
C ARG A 49 -19.68 26.21 -27.81
N ASP A 50 -20.91 26.18 -27.26
CA ASP A 50 -21.17 26.54 -25.85
C ASP A 50 -20.59 25.48 -24.90
N ALA A 51 -20.64 24.20 -25.28
CA ALA A 51 -20.08 23.09 -24.52
C ALA A 51 -18.53 23.15 -24.44
N GLU A 52 -17.87 23.50 -25.55
CA GLU A 52 -16.41 23.69 -25.59
C GLU A 52 -15.94 24.86 -24.72
N LEU A 53 -16.63 26.00 -24.77
CA LEU A 53 -16.31 27.17 -23.93
C LEU A 53 -16.51 26.89 -22.44
N LEU A 54 -17.52 26.08 -22.08
CA LEU A 54 -17.72 25.63 -20.71
C LEU A 54 -16.57 24.72 -20.25
N ALA A 55 -16.13 23.77 -21.09
CA ALA A 55 -15.04 22.86 -20.79
C ALA A 55 -13.70 23.59 -20.55
N GLN A 56 -13.43 24.67 -21.30
CA GLN A 56 -12.24 25.51 -21.13
C GLN A 56 -12.26 26.35 -19.84
N GLN A 57 -13.45 26.74 -19.34
CA GLN A 57 -13.59 27.50 -18.09
C GLN A 57 -13.59 26.62 -16.82
N THR A 58 -13.70 25.29 -16.95
CA THR A 58 -13.79 24.33 -15.82
C THR A 58 -12.45 23.74 -15.35
N ILE A 59 -11.29 24.32 -15.71
CA ILE A 59 -9.97 23.79 -15.31
C ILE A 59 -9.74 23.77 -13.78
N ASP A 60 -10.54 24.48 -12.97
CA ASP A 60 -10.27 24.62 -11.52
C ASP A 60 -11.30 24.03 -10.54
N GLN A 61 -12.32 23.27 -10.95
CA GLN A 61 -13.20 22.57 -9.98
C GLN A 61 -13.64 21.18 -10.46
N GLU A 62 -13.06 20.15 -9.83
CA GLU A 62 -13.48 18.75 -9.90
C GLU A 62 -14.93 18.60 -9.39
N GLU A 63 -15.82 18.10 -10.24
CA GLU A 63 -16.85 17.10 -9.89
C GLU A 63 -17.61 16.69 -11.17
N THR A 64 -17.20 15.56 -11.75
CA THR A 64 -17.91 14.88 -12.85
C THR A 64 -19.13 14.14 -12.29
N ALA A 65 -20.32 14.68 -12.51
CA ALA A 65 -21.58 13.96 -12.29
C ALA A 65 -21.92 13.13 -13.54
N THR A 66 -21.96 11.81 -13.37
CA THR A 66 -22.41 10.82 -14.34
C THR A 66 -23.86 11.06 -14.77
N VAL A 67 -24.08 11.18 -16.08
CA VAL A 67 -25.40 11.33 -16.70
C VAL A 67 -26.14 9.99 -16.69
N GLN A 68 -27.20 9.85 -15.90
CA GLN A 68 -28.19 8.78 -16.06
C GLN A 68 -29.23 9.20 -17.11
N GLN A 69 -29.41 8.33 -18.10
CA GLN A 69 -30.32 8.51 -19.23
C GLN A 69 -31.70 7.96 -18.84
N VAL A 70 -32.71 8.83 -18.78
CA VAL A 70 -34.13 8.44 -18.83
C VAL A 70 -34.80 9.32 -19.88
N GLN A 71 -35.33 8.69 -20.93
CA GLN A 71 -36.02 9.38 -22.02
C GLN A 71 -37.37 9.94 -21.55
N LEU A 72 -37.62 11.22 -21.86
CA LEU A 72 -38.87 11.71 -22.47
C LEU A 72 -38.70 13.20 -22.88
N SER A 73 -38.74 13.44 -24.20
CA SER A 73 -38.90 14.72 -24.92
C SER A 73 -37.76 15.78 -24.86
N GLN A 74 -37.13 16.02 -26.02
CA GLN A 74 -36.24 17.16 -26.30
C GLN A 74 -37.09 18.40 -26.61
N GLN A 75 -37.35 19.28 -25.63
CA GLN A 75 -38.32 20.39 -25.81
C GLN A 75 -37.80 21.80 -25.55
N VAL A 76 -36.72 21.98 -24.77
CA VAL A 76 -36.22 23.31 -24.36
C VAL A 76 -34.75 23.47 -24.75
N ILE A 77 -34.42 24.58 -25.42
CA ILE A 77 -33.06 24.93 -25.84
C ILE A 77 -32.47 25.96 -24.87
N ILE A 78 -31.22 25.76 -24.42
CA ILE A 78 -30.51 26.72 -23.57
C ILE A 78 -29.20 27.10 -24.25
N ARG A 79 -29.03 28.38 -24.57
CA ARG A 79 -27.84 28.89 -25.28
C ARG A 79 -27.40 30.25 -24.76
N THR A 80 -26.14 30.60 -25.03
CA THR A 80 -25.69 31.99 -24.85
C THR A 80 -26.28 32.90 -25.92
N LEU A 81 -26.41 34.18 -25.61
CA LEU A 81 -26.95 35.17 -26.54
C LEU A 81 -26.12 35.28 -27.85
N ASP A 82 -24.81 35.06 -27.77
CA ASP A 82 -23.90 35.12 -28.93
C ASP A 82 -24.10 33.95 -29.89
N ASN A 83 -24.29 32.75 -29.32
CA ASN A 83 -24.41 31.53 -30.10
C ASN A 83 -25.82 31.28 -30.64
N PHE A 84 -26.77 32.17 -30.35
CA PHE A 84 -28.15 32.14 -30.87
C PHE A 84 -28.39 33.16 -32.00
N GLN A 85 -27.34 33.78 -32.54
CA GLN A 85 -27.47 34.74 -33.63
C GLN A 85 -27.87 34.03 -34.94
N GLY A 86 -28.96 34.49 -35.56
CA GLY A 86 -29.48 33.92 -36.81
C GLY A 86 -30.59 32.88 -36.63
N GLU A 87 -30.88 32.51 -35.39
CA GLU A 87 -31.99 31.60 -35.05
C GLU A 87 -33.17 32.36 -34.41
N GLU A 88 -34.32 31.70 -34.32
CA GLU A 88 -35.57 32.25 -33.78
C GLU A 88 -36.31 31.18 -32.97
N GLY A 89 -37.05 31.61 -31.95
CA GLY A 89 -37.86 30.74 -31.09
C GLY A 89 -39.27 31.29 -30.91
N GLU A 90 -40.25 30.42 -30.62
CA GLU A 90 -41.62 30.88 -30.39
C GLU A 90 -41.71 31.70 -29.10
N VAL A 91 -41.16 31.19 -27.99
CA VAL A 91 -41.05 31.89 -26.73
C VAL A 91 -39.59 32.00 -26.33
N ILE A 92 -39.12 33.24 -26.11
CA ILE A 92 -37.76 33.52 -25.65
C ILE A 92 -37.80 33.97 -24.20
N ILE A 93 -36.99 33.32 -23.37
CA ILE A 93 -36.77 33.72 -21.97
C ILE A 93 -35.33 34.23 -21.85
N LEU A 94 -35.17 35.54 -21.65
CA LEU A 94 -33.88 36.20 -21.55
C LEU A 94 -33.47 36.40 -20.09
N SER A 95 -32.34 35.78 -19.69
CA SER A 95 -31.79 35.84 -18.33
C SER A 95 -30.57 36.78 -18.27
N LEU A 96 -30.75 37.97 -17.69
CA LEU A 96 -29.74 39.04 -17.66
C LEU A 96 -28.88 39.06 -16.39
N ILE A 97 -29.40 38.52 -15.28
CA ILE A 97 -28.77 38.27 -13.96
C ILE A 97 -28.17 39.45 -13.19
N ARG A 98 -27.42 40.35 -13.83
CA ARG A 98 -26.70 41.42 -13.14
C ARG A 98 -27.68 42.22 -12.29
N ASN A 99 -27.45 42.19 -10.99
CA ASN A 99 -28.25 42.88 -10.01
C ASN A 99 -27.31 43.46 -8.95
N GLY A 100 -27.20 44.79 -8.91
CA GLY A 100 -26.43 45.52 -7.89
C GLY A 100 -27.21 45.77 -6.59
N GLY A 101 -28.44 45.26 -6.49
CA GLY A 101 -29.32 45.49 -5.34
C GLY A 101 -30.13 46.78 -5.41
N THR A 102 -30.09 47.53 -6.52
CA THR A 102 -30.90 48.74 -6.66
C THR A 102 -32.38 48.40 -6.71
N PRO A 103 -33.20 48.96 -5.79
CA PRO A 103 -34.64 48.72 -5.78
C PRO A 103 -35.28 49.38 -7.00
N PHE A 104 -36.27 48.71 -7.58
CA PHE A 104 -37.13 49.28 -8.60
C PHE A 104 -38.33 49.93 -7.91
N ASN A 105 -38.48 51.25 -8.03
CA ASN A 105 -39.54 52.05 -7.43
C ASN A 105 -40.68 52.38 -8.41
N SER A 106 -40.71 51.77 -9.60
CA SER A 106 -41.71 52.01 -10.65
C SER A 106 -41.79 53.45 -11.19
N GLU A 107 -40.84 54.33 -10.85
CA GLU A 107 -40.79 55.70 -11.37
C GLU A 107 -39.97 55.78 -12.66
N ILE A 108 -40.41 56.59 -13.61
CA ILE A 108 -39.72 56.83 -14.90
C ILE A 108 -38.32 57.41 -14.70
N SER A 109 -38.13 58.20 -13.63
CA SER A 109 -36.83 58.77 -13.22
C SER A 109 -35.77 57.69 -12.98
N SER A 110 -36.17 56.49 -12.54
CA SER A 110 -35.27 55.35 -12.30
C SER A 110 -34.80 54.64 -13.58
N LEU A 111 -35.39 54.99 -14.74
CA LEU A 111 -35.10 54.43 -16.05
C LEU A 111 -34.28 55.37 -16.94
N GLU A 112 -33.70 56.43 -16.38
CA GLU A 112 -32.84 57.34 -17.12
C GLU A 112 -31.41 56.83 -17.27
N HIS A 113 -30.80 57.15 -18.42
CA HIS A 113 -29.40 56.87 -18.65
C HIS A 113 -28.52 57.90 -17.94
N VAL A 114 -27.66 57.43 -17.02
CA VAL A 114 -26.67 58.27 -16.33
C VAL A 114 -25.28 57.86 -16.81
N LYS A 115 -24.50 58.83 -17.31
CA LYS A 115 -23.10 58.60 -17.73
C LYS A 115 -22.23 58.21 -16.53
N GLY A 116 -21.93 56.93 -16.39
CA GLY A 116 -21.08 56.38 -15.33
C GLY A 116 -20.63 54.93 -15.58
N ARG A 117 -19.71 54.41 -14.75
CA ARG A 117 -19.27 53.00 -14.83
C ARG A 117 -20.40 52.06 -14.38
N SER A 118 -21.24 51.61 -15.30
CA SER A 118 -22.27 50.60 -15.00
C SER A 118 -21.70 49.17 -14.97
N ALA A 119 -22.21 48.37 -14.03
CA ALA A 119 -21.82 46.99 -13.73
C ALA A 119 -22.46 45.93 -14.67
N ILE A 120 -23.27 46.32 -15.66
CA ILE A 120 -23.97 45.37 -16.55
C ILE A 120 -23.05 44.67 -17.57
N GLY A 121 -21.77 45.04 -17.64
CA GLY A 121 -20.75 44.35 -18.44
C GLY A 121 -21.02 44.38 -19.94
N PHE A 122 -21.01 43.20 -20.58
CA PHE A 122 -21.19 43.07 -22.04
C PHE A 122 -22.61 43.40 -22.54
N LEU A 123 -23.60 43.52 -21.65
CA LEU A 123 -24.98 43.93 -21.99
C LEU A 123 -25.09 45.39 -22.44
N LYS A 124 -23.99 46.16 -22.39
CA LYS A 124 -23.88 47.50 -22.98
C LYS A 124 -23.83 47.49 -24.51
N SER A 125 -23.46 46.36 -25.11
CA SER A 125 -23.35 46.25 -26.57
C SER A 125 -24.73 46.36 -27.23
N LEU A 126 -24.85 47.30 -28.17
CA LEU A 126 -26.06 47.52 -28.96
C LEU A 126 -26.42 46.29 -29.79
N ASN A 127 -25.43 45.69 -30.47
CA ASN A 127 -25.63 44.52 -31.33
C ASN A 127 -26.21 43.33 -30.56
N ARG A 128 -25.70 43.08 -29.36
CA ARG A 128 -26.15 41.97 -28.49
C ARG A 128 -27.55 42.22 -27.93
N THR A 129 -27.83 43.46 -27.54
CA THR A 129 -29.17 43.84 -27.08
C THR A 129 -30.19 43.68 -28.20
N ASN A 130 -29.86 44.14 -29.41
CA ASN A 130 -30.71 43.97 -30.58
C ASN A 130 -30.97 42.49 -30.90
N VAL A 131 -29.90 41.66 -30.92
CA VAL A 131 -30.03 40.22 -31.13
C VAL A 131 -30.95 39.62 -30.07
N GLY A 132 -30.77 39.89 -28.77
CA GLY A 132 -31.57 39.28 -27.70
C GLY A 132 -33.06 39.66 -27.72
N LEU A 133 -33.40 40.86 -28.19
CA LEU A 133 -34.78 41.34 -28.26
C LEU A 133 -35.53 40.86 -29.51
N SER A 134 -34.81 40.49 -30.58
CA SER A 134 -35.41 40.21 -31.89
C SER A 134 -35.66 38.72 -32.20
N ARG A 135 -35.59 37.82 -31.21
CA ARG A 135 -35.62 36.35 -31.44
C ARG A 135 -36.97 35.68 -31.22
N ALA A 136 -37.92 36.38 -30.60
CA ALA A 136 -39.20 35.82 -30.19
C ALA A 136 -40.29 36.01 -31.25
N LYS A 137 -41.08 34.96 -31.52
CA LYS A 137 -42.27 35.05 -32.39
C LYS A 137 -43.57 35.30 -31.63
N HIS A 138 -43.78 34.59 -30.52
CA HIS A 138 -45.01 34.60 -29.73
C HIS A 138 -44.86 35.38 -28.42
N GLY A 139 -43.70 35.31 -27.76
CA GLY A 139 -43.50 36.03 -26.49
C GLY A 139 -42.05 36.14 -26.04
N LEU A 140 -41.70 37.30 -25.50
CA LEU A 140 -40.37 37.60 -24.94
C LEU A 140 -40.50 37.93 -23.44
N TYR A 141 -39.85 37.13 -22.60
CA TYR A 141 -39.81 37.33 -21.15
C TYR A 141 -38.40 37.69 -20.70
N ILE A 142 -38.22 38.90 -20.15
CA ILE A 142 -36.90 39.40 -19.73
C ILE A 142 -36.80 39.39 -18.21
N PHE A 143 -35.81 38.68 -17.67
CA PHE A 143 -35.50 38.65 -16.24
C PHE A 143 -34.18 39.40 -15.97
N GLY A 144 -34.29 40.61 -15.40
CA GLY A 144 -33.15 41.48 -15.09
C GLY A 144 -33.51 42.66 -14.16
N ASN A 145 -32.50 43.42 -13.72
CA ASN A 145 -32.70 44.64 -12.93
C ASN A 145 -32.81 45.86 -13.85
N ALA A 146 -34.01 46.41 -13.99
CA ALA A 146 -34.31 47.52 -14.92
C ALA A 146 -33.51 48.81 -14.63
N PRO A 147 -33.45 49.33 -13.39
CA PRO A 147 -32.61 50.48 -13.07
C PRO A 147 -31.13 50.33 -13.45
N GLU A 148 -30.54 49.15 -13.24
CA GLU A 148 -29.14 48.88 -13.61
C GLU A 148 -28.91 48.85 -15.12
N LEU A 149 -29.87 48.29 -15.87
CA LEU A 149 -29.83 48.20 -17.32
C LEU A 149 -29.97 49.59 -17.96
N ALA A 150 -30.94 50.39 -17.52
CA ALA A 150 -31.14 51.76 -18.00
C ALA A 150 -29.93 52.66 -17.75
N ARG A 151 -29.32 52.57 -16.56
CA ARG A 151 -28.10 53.31 -16.23
C ARG A 151 -26.93 52.90 -17.13
N GLY A 152 -26.87 51.62 -17.50
CA GLY A 152 -25.72 51.08 -18.22
C GLY A 152 -25.72 51.25 -19.73
N SER A 153 -26.89 51.44 -20.35
CA SER A 153 -27.02 51.60 -21.80
C SER A 153 -28.21 52.47 -22.16
N GLU A 154 -27.99 53.43 -23.05
CA GLU A 154 -29.03 54.31 -23.58
C GLU A 154 -30.12 53.52 -24.33
N MET A 155 -29.74 52.47 -25.07
CA MET A 155 -30.69 51.59 -25.75
C MET A 155 -31.60 50.86 -24.75
N TRP A 156 -31.04 50.35 -23.64
CA TRP A 156 -31.85 49.72 -22.60
C TRP A 156 -32.75 50.73 -21.90
N SER A 157 -32.31 51.97 -21.69
CA SER A 157 -33.16 53.04 -21.15
C SER A 157 -34.38 53.28 -22.05
N ASN A 158 -34.18 53.36 -23.37
CA ASN A 158 -35.27 53.56 -24.32
C ASN A 158 -36.24 52.36 -24.36
N VAL A 159 -35.70 51.13 -24.45
CA VAL A 159 -36.51 49.90 -24.45
C VAL A 159 -37.30 49.76 -23.15
N LEU A 160 -36.70 50.08 -21.99
CA LEU A 160 -37.38 50.00 -20.70
C LEU A 160 -38.45 51.07 -20.54
N LYS A 161 -38.26 52.28 -21.09
CA LYS A 161 -39.30 53.32 -21.11
C LYS A 161 -40.49 52.90 -21.96
N GLU A 162 -40.25 52.25 -23.10
CA GLU A 162 -41.30 51.69 -23.97
C GLU A 162 -42.04 50.52 -23.32
N LEU A 163 -41.32 49.62 -22.64
CA LEU A 163 -41.93 48.55 -21.85
C LEU A 163 -42.73 49.11 -20.68
N HIS A 164 -42.27 50.20 -20.06
CA HIS A 164 -42.99 50.87 -18.97
C HIS A 164 -44.27 51.55 -19.46
N SER A 165 -44.23 52.28 -20.58
CA SER A 165 -45.43 52.88 -21.18
C SER A 165 -46.46 51.85 -21.64
N SER A 166 -46.01 50.63 -21.94
CA SER A 166 -46.87 49.51 -22.34
C SER A 166 -47.31 48.63 -21.16
N GLU A 167 -47.06 49.06 -19.91
CA GLU A 167 -47.35 48.30 -18.68
C GLU A 167 -46.71 46.89 -18.64
N CYS A 168 -45.67 46.67 -19.44
CA CYS A 168 -44.93 45.41 -19.56
C CYS A 168 -43.67 45.36 -18.68
N LEU A 169 -43.48 46.35 -17.80
CA LEU A 169 -42.38 46.43 -16.85
C LEU A 169 -42.92 46.43 -15.41
N GLY A 170 -42.55 45.42 -14.63
CA GLY A 170 -42.94 45.36 -13.23
C GLY A 170 -42.26 44.25 -12.43
N PRO A 171 -42.44 44.24 -11.10
CA PRO A 171 -41.88 43.21 -10.23
C PRO A 171 -42.66 41.88 -10.26
N LYS A 172 -43.78 41.82 -10.98
CA LYS A 172 -44.68 40.66 -11.03
C LYS A 172 -44.95 40.26 -12.48
N LEU A 173 -45.03 38.96 -12.72
CA LEU A 173 -45.40 38.38 -14.01
C LEU A 173 -46.86 37.90 -13.96
N PRO A 174 -47.75 38.34 -14.87
CA PRO A 174 -49.09 37.80 -14.96
C PRO A 174 -49.06 36.43 -15.65
N ILE A 175 -49.74 35.44 -15.08
CA ILE A 175 -50.13 34.22 -15.80
C ILE A 175 -51.64 34.21 -16.00
N ALA A 176 -52.07 33.78 -17.18
CA ALA A 176 -53.48 33.63 -17.52
C ALA A 176 -53.78 32.19 -17.91
N CYS A 177 -54.99 31.74 -17.62
CA CYS A 177 -55.47 30.43 -18.06
C CYS A 177 -56.07 30.55 -19.46
N HIS A 178 -55.57 29.80 -20.44
CA HIS A 178 -56.09 29.83 -21.81
C HIS A 178 -57.61 29.54 -21.89
N ARG A 179 -58.13 28.64 -21.04
CA ARG A 179 -59.57 28.33 -20.96
C ARG A 179 -60.39 29.31 -20.14
N HIS A 180 -59.76 30.08 -19.27
CA HIS A 180 -60.42 31.03 -18.37
C HIS A 180 -59.62 32.34 -18.39
N PRO A 181 -59.81 33.16 -19.44
CA PRO A 181 -59.03 34.39 -19.64
C PRO A 181 -59.14 35.37 -18.46
N ASP A 182 -60.27 35.36 -17.75
CA ASP A 182 -60.53 36.21 -16.58
C ASP A 182 -59.68 35.83 -15.35
N TYR A 183 -59.08 34.63 -15.33
CA TYR A 183 -58.20 34.20 -14.26
C TYR A 183 -56.76 34.65 -14.54
N ILE A 184 -56.41 35.83 -14.04
CA ILE A 184 -55.06 36.40 -14.08
C ILE A 184 -54.45 36.33 -12.68
N GLN A 185 -53.26 35.74 -12.55
CA GLN A 185 -52.50 35.70 -11.30
C GLN A 185 -51.14 36.36 -11.45
N TRP A 186 -50.83 37.30 -10.56
CA TRP A 186 -49.58 38.04 -10.56
C TRP A 186 -48.55 37.37 -9.67
N ILE A 187 -47.45 36.88 -10.25
CA ILE A 187 -46.41 36.13 -9.56
C ILE A 187 -45.18 37.00 -9.32
N ASP A 188 -44.79 37.12 -8.06
CA ASP A 188 -43.62 37.88 -7.61
C ASP A 188 -42.42 37.01 -7.21
N ARG A 189 -42.62 35.71 -6.91
CA ARG A 189 -41.59 34.84 -6.32
C ARG A 189 -41.62 33.41 -6.88
N PRO A 190 -40.46 32.70 -6.90
CA PRO A 190 -40.40 31.31 -7.34
C PRO A 190 -41.28 30.38 -6.50
N GLY A 191 -41.78 29.29 -7.10
CA GLY A 191 -42.60 28.28 -6.42
C GLY A 191 -44.07 28.64 -6.20
N VAL A 192 -44.52 29.85 -6.58
CA VAL A 192 -45.95 30.22 -6.54
C VAL A 192 -46.70 29.64 -7.74
N ILE A 193 -46.11 29.66 -8.94
CA ILE A 193 -46.73 29.13 -10.17
C ILE A 193 -47.24 27.69 -10.00
N PRO A 194 -46.47 26.72 -9.44
CA PRO A 194 -46.98 25.37 -9.22
C PRO A 194 -48.18 25.28 -8.26
N ARG A 195 -48.40 26.30 -7.41
CA ARG A 195 -49.56 26.36 -6.50
C ARG A 195 -50.79 26.96 -7.15
N VAL A 196 -50.62 27.99 -7.98
CA VAL A 196 -51.74 28.72 -8.62
C VAL A 196 -52.09 28.18 -10.01
N SER A 197 -51.18 27.44 -10.64
CA SER A 197 -51.36 26.74 -11.92
C SER A 197 -50.65 25.37 -11.92
N PRO A 198 -51.12 24.41 -11.12
CA PRO A 198 -50.47 23.11 -10.95
C PRO A 198 -50.44 22.26 -12.23
N LYS A 199 -51.46 22.39 -13.08
CA LYS A 199 -51.66 21.61 -14.32
C LYS A 199 -51.58 22.45 -15.60
N GLY A 200 -51.03 23.67 -15.52
CA GLY A 200 -50.95 24.59 -16.68
C GLY A 200 -52.21 25.43 -16.93
N GLY A 201 -53.33 25.11 -16.27
CA GLY A 201 -54.53 25.96 -16.20
C GLY A 201 -54.77 26.56 -14.81
N CYS A 202 -55.94 27.15 -14.59
CA CYS A 202 -56.34 27.74 -13.30
C CYS A 202 -56.73 26.67 -12.24
N LEU A 203 -57.06 27.13 -11.02
CA LEU A 203 -57.49 26.28 -9.91
C LEU A 203 -58.94 25.79 -10.00
N GLN A 204 -59.72 26.24 -10.99
CA GLN A 204 -61.08 25.76 -11.18
C GLN A 204 -61.08 24.30 -11.65
N GLN A 205 -62.14 23.57 -11.31
CA GLN A 205 -62.33 22.20 -11.78
C GLN A 205 -62.56 22.20 -13.30
N CYS A 206 -61.95 21.25 -14.01
CA CYS A 206 -62.04 21.17 -15.45
C CYS A 206 -63.47 20.90 -15.93
N GLY A 207 -64.19 19.97 -15.29
CA GLY A 207 -65.60 19.69 -15.55
C GLY A 207 -65.91 19.05 -16.91
N GLY A 208 -64.92 18.88 -17.80
CA GLY A 208 -65.09 18.27 -19.12
C GLY A 208 -65.58 16.82 -19.08
N ALA A 209 -66.37 16.42 -20.07
CA ALA A 209 -66.89 15.06 -20.16
C ALA A 209 -65.78 14.08 -20.57
N LEU A 210 -65.50 13.09 -19.73
CA LEU A 210 -64.60 11.98 -20.06
C LEU A 210 -65.31 10.99 -20.99
N LEU A 211 -64.54 10.21 -21.75
CA LEU A 211 -65.04 9.12 -22.63
C LEU A 211 -65.96 8.11 -21.93
N CYS A 212 -65.84 7.98 -20.60
CA CYS A 212 -66.69 7.10 -19.80
C CYS A 212 -68.02 7.74 -19.34
N GLY A 213 -68.31 8.99 -19.74
CA GLY A 213 -69.49 9.76 -19.33
C GLY A 213 -69.36 10.50 -17.99
N HIS A 214 -68.27 10.29 -17.23
CA HIS A 214 -68.03 11.00 -15.98
C HIS A 214 -67.40 12.38 -16.23
N LYS A 215 -67.65 13.34 -15.33
CA LYS A 215 -67.03 14.66 -15.38
C LYS A 215 -65.59 14.60 -14.87
N CYS A 216 -64.68 15.32 -15.54
CA CYS A 216 -63.29 15.45 -15.12
C CYS A 216 -63.18 16.23 -13.81
N LEU A 217 -62.66 15.56 -12.77
CA LEU A 217 -62.42 16.16 -11.44
C LEU A 217 -61.03 16.80 -11.31
N SER A 218 -60.20 16.72 -12.34
CA SER A 218 -58.90 17.40 -12.35
C SER A 218 -59.09 18.91 -12.35
N MET A 219 -58.11 19.63 -11.80
CA MET A 219 -58.00 21.09 -12.00
C MET A 219 -57.83 21.39 -13.49
N CYS A 220 -58.24 22.58 -13.90
CA CYS A 220 -58.15 23.05 -15.27
C CYS A 220 -56.75 22.80 -15.85
N HIS A 221 -56.72 22.10 -16.97
CA HIS A 221 -55.50 21.62 -17.60
C HIS A 221 -55.65 21.79 -19.11
N ALA A 222 -54.57 22.18 -19.81
CA ALA A 222 -54.60 22.49 -21.25
C ALA A 222 -53.88 21.43 -22.09
N ASP A 223 -53.15 20.52 -21.44
CA ASP A 223 -52.39 19.41 -22.01
C ASP A 223 -53.25 18.37 -22.74
N ASP A 224 -54.50 18.15 -22.33
CA ASP A 224 -55.43 17.20 -22.94
C ASP A 224 -56.83 17.82 -23.14
N PRO A 225 -57.04 18.57 -24.25
CA PRO A 225 -58.31 19.21 -24.57
C PRO A 225 -59.50 18.24 -24.64
N ASN A 226 -59.26 17.07 -25.21
CA ASN A 226 -60.30 16.07 -25.49
C ASN A 226 -60.41 14.99 -24.42
N HIS A 227 -59.65 15.11 -23.32
CA HIS A 227 -59.65 14.16 -22.20
C HIS A 227 -59.44 12.70 -22.64
N ILE A 228 -58.65 12.48 -23.69
CA ILE A 228 -58.38 11.15 -24.26
C ILE A 228 -57.47 10.35 -23.33
N SER A 229 -56.48 11.02 -22.75
CA SER A 229 -55.50 10.43 -21.83
C SER A 229 -55.91 10.52 -20.37
N THR A 230 -56.92 11.35 -20.07
CA THR A 230 -57.36 11.63 -18.70
C THR A 230 -58.10 10.45 -18.08
N LYS A 231 -57.48 9.82 -17.08
CA LYS A 231 -58.02 8.62 -16.40
C LYS A 231 -59.12 8.99 -15.39
N CYS A 232 -60.34 8.49 -15.64
CA CYS A 232 -61.47 8.65 -14.72
C CYS A 232 -61.28 7.92 -13.37
N GLN A 233 -61.18 8.67 -12.28
CA GLN A 233 -61.00 8.14 -10.91
C GLN A 233 -62.31 7.79 -10.18
N GLN A 234 -63.48 8.02 -10.80
CA GLN A 234 -64.78 7.69 -10.20
C GLN A 234 -65.01 6.18 -10.11
N PRO A 235 -65.82 5.69 -9.15
CA PRO A 235 -66.19 4.28 -9.07
C PRO A 235 -66.90 3.85 -10.37
N CYS A 236 -66.63 2.65 -10.83
CA CYS A 236 -67.24 2.13 -12.03
C CYS A 236 -68.69 1.70 -11.76
N LEU A 237 -69.64 2.28 -12.49
CA LEU A 237 -71.07 1.91 -12.40
C LEU A 237 -71.45 0.75 -13.34
N ARG A 238 -70.48 0.13 -14.02
CA ARG A 238 -70.74 -0.97 -14.97
C ARG A 238 -70.86 -2.31 -14.23
N LEU A 239 -71.77 -3.15 -14.71
CA LEU A 239 -71.95 -4.52 -14.24
C LEU A 239 -71.15 -5.49 -15.12
N CYS A 240 -70.62 -6.56 -14.54
CA CYS A 240 -69.99 -7.64 -15.31
C CYS A 240 -71.06 -8.52 -16.02
N PRO A 241 -70.69 -9.44 -16.93
CA PRO A 241 -71.65 -10.32 -17.62
C PRO A 241 -72.50 -11.23 -16.70
N ARG A 242 -72.14 -11.33 -15.41
CA ARG A 242 -72.88 -12.06 -14.36
C ARG A 242 -73.57 -11.11 -13.36
N SER A 243 -73.75 -9.84 -13.72
CA SER A 243 -74.47 -8.82 -12.96
C SER A 243 -73.86 -8.43 -11.60
N HIS A 244 -72.55 -8.60 -11.40
CA HIS A 244 -71.88 -8.13 -10.18
C HIS A 244 -71.47 -6.65 -10.28
N PRO A 245 -71.56 -5.89 -9.18
CA PRO A 245 -71.07 -4.51 -9.11
C PRO A 245 -69.54 -4.48 -9.24
N CYS A 246 -69.02 -3.53 -10.02
CA CYS A 246 -67.59 -3.34 -10.19
C CYS A 246 -67.00 -2.57 -9.00
N ASP A 247 -65.96 -3.11 -8.39
CA ASP A 247 -65.20 -2.48 -7.31
C ASP A 247 -64.08 -1.55 -7.79
N ARG A 248 -63.88 -1.47 -9.12
CA ARG A 248 -62.77 -0.72 -9.71
C ARG A 248 -63.12 0.72 -10.03
N LYS A 249 -62.07 1.52 -10.21
CA LYS A 249 -62.19 2.86 -10.80
C LYS A 249 -62.51 2.74 -12.29
N CYS A 250 -63.33 3.66 -12.80
CA CYS A 250 -63.92 3.57 -14.14
C CYS A 250 -62.87 3.45 -15.28
N TRP A 251 -61.70 4.09 -15.14
CA TRP A 251 -60.61 3.99 -16.11
C TRP A 251 -59.99 2.57 -16.21
N GLU A 252 -60.01 1.78 -15.14
CA GLU A 252 -59.45 0.42 -15.12
C GLU A 252 -60.36 -0.57 -15.85
N CYS A 253 -61.66 -0.29 -15.87
CA CYS A 253 -62.67 -1.18 -16.44
C CYS A 253 -62.79 -1.06 -17.98
N SER A 254 -62.42 0.09 -18.55
CA SER A 254 -62.63 0.35 -20.00
C SER A 254 -61.68 -0.45 -20.90
N ASN A 255 -60.55 -0.95 -20.37
CA ASN A 255 -59.56 -1.72 -21.14
C ASN A 255 -59.55 -3.23 -20.83
N THR A 256 -60.39 -3.73 -19.93
CA THR A 256 -60.47 -5.16 -19.59
C THR A 256 -61.91 -5.61 -19.37
N ILE A 257 -62.65 -5.79 -20.46
CA ILE A 257 -63.91 -6.54 -20.43
C ILE A 257 -63.54 -8.01 -20.16
N GLY A 258 -63.61 -8.46 -18.90
CA GLY A 258 -63.51 -9.89 -18.59
C GLY A 258 -63.01 -10.31 -17.19
N ILE A 259 -62.37 -9.43 -16.41
CA ILE A 259 -61.71 -9.83 -15.15
C ILE A 259 -62.56 -9.40 -13.95
N CYS A 260 -63.56 -10.20 -13.57
CA CYS A 260 -64.33 -9.98 -12.34
C CYS A 260 -63.48 -10.35 -11.10
N ARG A 261 -63.39 -9.45 -10.11
CA ARG A 261 -62.72 -9.65 -8.81
C ARG A 261 -63.68 -9.84 -7.64
N PHE A 262 -64.99 -9.83 -7.90
CA PHE A 262 -66.01 -10.03 -6.90
C PHE A 262 -65.79 -11.39 -6.20
N PRO A 263 -65.55 -11.42 -4.87
CA PRO A 263 -65.39 -12.66 -4.14
C PRO A 263 -66.74 -13.36 -4.09
N ILE A 264 -66.85 -14.53 -4.74
CA ILE A 264 -68.01 -15.39 -4.57
C ILE A 264 -67.70 -16.29 -3.37
N THR A 265 -68.20 -15.90 -2.21
CA THR A 265 -68.43 -16.82 -1.11
C THR A 265 -69.85 -17.36 -1.29
N ASP A 266 -69.98 -18.68 -1.26
CA ASP A 266 -71.25 -19.43 -1.22
C ASP A 266 -71.91 -19.73 -2.58
N LEU A 267 -71.39 -20.75 -3.27
CA LEU A 267 -72.14 -21.43 -4.33
C LEU A 267 -72.90 -22.62 -3.71
N GLN A 268 -74.23 -22.52 -3.63
CA GLN A 268 -75.07 -23.61 -3.13
C GLN A 268 -75.19 -24.69 -4.21
N MET A 269 -74.61 -25.86 -3.95
CA MET A 269 -74.76 -27.04 -4.81
C MET A 269 -76.05 -27.79 -4.45
N PRO A 270 -76.61 -28.61 -5.38
CA PRO A 270 -77.89 -29.30 -5.19
C PRO A 270 -77.96 -30.28 -4.00
N CYS A 271 -76.82 -30.58 -3.35
CA CYS A 271 -76.72 -31.44 -2.17
C CYS A 271 -76.67 -30.70 -0.82
N GLY A 272 -76.83 -29.38 -0.80
CA GLY A 272 -77.08 -28.60 0.44
C GLY A 272 -75.88 -28.23 1.32
N HIS A 273 -74.64 -28.58 0.96
CA HIS A 273 -73.45 -28.17 1.72
C HIS A 273 -72.77 -26.92 1.15
N ILE A 274 -72.28 -26.04 2.04
CA ILE A 274 -71.49 -24.84 1.71
C ILE A 274 -70.04 -25.09 2.15
N PHE A 275 -69.09 -25.05 1.21
CA PHE A 275 -67.66 -25.15 1.50
C PHE A 275 -66.94 -23.82 1.14
N PRO A 276 -66.15 -23.23 2.06
CA PRO A 276 -65.25 -22.14 1.70
C PRO A 276 -64.10 -22.71 0.87
N ARG A 277 -63.93 -22.23 -0.36
CA ARG A 277 -62.94 -22.77 -1.31
C ARG A 277 -61.52 -22.29 -0.97
N ILE A 278 -60.88 -22.87 0.05
CA ILE A 278 -59.41 -22.92 0.13
C ILE A 278 -58.96 -24.00 -0.85
N LEU A 279 -58.45 -23.60 -2.01
CA LEU A 279 -57.84 -24.52 -2.95
C LEU A 279 -56.40 -24.78 -2.51
N LYS A 280 -56.10 -26.03 -2.10
CA LYS A 280 -54.72 -26.49 -1.93
C LYS A 280 -54.11 -26.70 -3.31
N LEU A 281 -53.04 -25.96 -3.61
CA LEU A 281 -52.14 -26.30 -4.73
C LEU A 281 -51.57 -27.70 -4.51
N LEU A 282 -51.09 -28.39 -5.57
CA LEU A 282 -50.44 -29.72 -5.45
C LEU A 282 -49.28 -29.75 -4.44
N CYS A 283 -48.68 -28.59 -4.14
CA CYS A 283 -47.64 -28.40 -3.13
C CYS A 283 -48.15 -28.19 -1.69
N GLY A 284 -49.47 -28.21 -1.44
CA GLY A 284 -50.10 -28.08 -0.12
C GLY A 284 -50.35 -26.67 0.39
N HIS A 285 -49.90 -25.62 -0.32
CA HIS A 285 -50.02 -24.22 0.09
C HIS A 285 -51.40 -23.62 -0.30
N PRO A 286 -52.04 -22.83 0.59
CA PRO A 286 -53.35 -22.23 0.34
C PRO A 286 -53.25 -21.01 -0.60
N VAL A 287 -54.18 -20.89 -1.55
CA VAL A 287 -54.26 -19.73 -2.45
C VAL A 287 -55.69 -19.25 -2.65
N THR A 288 -55.89 -17.94 -2.69
CA THR A 288 -57.17 -17.29 -2.99
C THR A 288 -57.16 -16.86 -4.46
N LEU A 289 -58.04 -17.42 -5.29
CA LEU A 289 -58.05 -17.17 -6.73
C LEU A 289 -59.28 -16.37 -7.19
N PRO A 290 -59.12 -15.40 -8.12
CA PRO A 290 -60.23 -14.73 -8.79
C PRO A 290 -61.10 -15.70 -9.60
N CYS A 291 -62.39 -15.40 -9.76
CA CYS A 291 -63.37 -16.31 -10.36
C CYS A 291 -63.12 -16.71 -11.83
N HIS A 292 -62.18 -16.08 -12.52
CA HIS A 292 -61.90 -16.27 -13.94
C HIS A 292 -60.60 -17.04 -14.23
N GLN A 293 -59.84 -17.45 -13.19
CA GLN A 293 -58.57 -18.15 -13.39
C GLN A 293 -58.68 -19.65 -13.06
N PRO A 294 -58.28 -20.55 -13.98
CA PRO A 294 -58.17 -21.97 -13.71
C PRO A 294 -56.96 -22.26 -12.80
N ILE A 295 -57.12 -23.22 -11.88
CA ILE A 295 -56.12 -23.59 -10.86
C ILE A 295 -54.80 -24.10 -11.47
N SER A 296 -54.85 -24.63 -12.69
CA SER A 296 -53.72 -25.24 -13.40
C SER A 296 -52.58 -24.28 -13.74
N ASP A 297 -52.83 -22.97 -13.83
CA ASP A 297 -51.83 -21.99 -14.29
C ASP A 297 -51.10 -21.25 -13.15
N HIS A 298 -51.38 -21.63 -11.89
CA HIS A 298 -50.84 -20.93 -10.71
C HIS A 298 -49.58 -21.58 -10.15
N THR A 299 -48.46 -20.85 -10.22
CA THR A 299 -47.19 -21.22 -9.60
C THR A 299 -47.08 -20.70 -8.17
N CYS A 300 -46.71 -21.57 -7.23
CA CYS A 300 -46.59 -21.20 -5.82
C CYS A 300 -45.39 -20.26 -5.57
N GLN A 301 -45.66 -19.04 -5.11
CA GLN A 301 -44.65 -18.00 -4.81
C GLN A 301 -44.11 -18.06 -3.37
N GLN A 302 -44.61 -18.98 -2.53
CA GLN A 302 -44.15 -19.12 -1.16
C GLN A 302 -42.67 -19.52 -1.12
N ARG A 303 -41.86 -18.77 -0.36
CA ARG A 303 -40.44 -19.06 -0.18
C ARG A 303 -40.25 -20.25 0.74
N VAL A 304 -39.65 -21.31 0.22
CA VAL A 304 -39.33 -22.53 0.96
C VAL A 304 -37.82 -22.76 0.94
N GLN A 305 -37.29 -23.36 2.01
CA GLN A 305 -35.90 -23.81 2.07
C GLN A 305 -35.77 -25.06 1.20
N LYS A 306 -34.99 -24.99 0.12
CA LYS A 306 -34.66 -26.15 -0.70
C LYS A 306 -33.16 -26.41 -0.67
N GLU A 307 -32.80 -27.69 -0.68
CA GLU A 307 -31.42 -28.12 -0.83
C GLU A 307 -30.99 -27.96 -2.29
N LEU A 308 -29.81 -27.40 -2.53
CA LEU A 308 -29.29 -27.21 -3.88
C LEU A 308 -28.67 -28.52 -4.41
N PRO A 309 -28.90 -28.89 -5.68
CA PRO A 309 -28.43 -30.16 -6.23
C PRO A 309 -26.91 -30.18 -6.49
N PHE A 310 -26.30 -29.00 -6.64
CA PHE A 310 -24.90 -28.83 -7.00
C PHE A 310 -24.03 -28.31 -5.84
N CYS A 311 -24.51 -28.29 -4.60
CA CYS A 311 -23.68 -27.99 -3.42
C CYS A 311 -24.39 -28.41 -2.14
N GLU A 312 -23.69 -28.51 -1.02
CA GLU A 312 -24.29 -28.85 0.29
C GLU A 312 -25.13 -27.74 0.94
N HIS A 313 -25.39 -26.65 0.20
CA HIS A 313 -26.05 -25.47 0.71
C HIS A 313 -27.57 -25.48 0.51
N TRP A 314 -28.27 -24.93 1.51
CA TRP A 314 -29.69 -24.63 1.47
C TRP A 314 -29.92 -23.16 1.09
N ALA A 315 -30.93 -22.93 0.25
CA ALA A 315 -31.30 -21.59 -0.17
C ALA A 315 -32.82 -21.37 -0.09
N PRO A 316 -33.28 -20.20 0.40
CA PRO A 316 -34.68 -19.83 0.35
C PRO A 316 -35.06 -19.42 -1.07
N MET A 317 -36.00 -20.14 -1.69
CA MET A 317 -36.49 -19.86 -3.05
C MET A 317 -37.99 -20.12 -3.18
N PRO A 318 -38.69 -19.52 -4.17
CA PRO A 318 -40.08 -19.82 -4.45
C PRO A 318 -40.32 -21.32 -4.68
N CYS A 319 -41.44 -21.84 -4.19
CA CYS A 319 -41.77 -23.26 -4.26
C CYS A 319 -41.82 -23.79 -5.71
N HIS A 320 -42.17 -22.98 -6.70
CA HIS A 320 -42.14 -23.38 -8.12
C HIS A 320 -40.75 -23.29 -8.78
N GLN A 321 -39.79 -22.58 -8.17
CA GLN A 321 -38.44 -22.44 -8.74
C GLN A 321 -37.67 -23.76 -8.58
N ASP A 322 -37.07 -24.24 -9.67
CA ASP A 322 -36.21 -25.42 -9.67
C ASP A 322 -34.87 -25.10 -8.99
N PRO A 323 -34.47 -25.83 -7.92
CA PRO A 323 -33.16 -25.72 -7.28
C PRO A 323 -31.96 -25.78 -8.24
N LYS A 324 -32.07 -26.47 -9.38
CA LYS A 324 -31.01 -26.56 -10.40
C LYS A 324 -30.65 -25.21 -11.02
N THR A 325 -31.59 -24.28 -11.10
CA THR A 325 -31.39 -22.98 -11.75
C THR A 325 -30.87 -21.89 -10.81
N TYR A 326 -30.72 -22.20 -9.52
CA TYR A 326 -30.38 -21.22 -8.49
C TYR A 326 -28.87 -21.10 -8.26
N ASN A 327 -28.35 -19.87 -8.31
CA ASN A 327 -26.94 -19.59 -8.03
C ASN A 327 -26.68 -19.47 -6.52
N CYS A 328 -25.78 -20.29 -5.97
CA CYS A 328 -25.48 -20.31 -4.54
C CYS A 328 -24.61 -19.11 -4.10
N TYR A 329 -25.07 -18.37 -3.07
CA TYR A 329 -24.37 -17.20 -2.52
C TYR A 329 -23.66 -17.45 -1.19
N LYS A 330 -23.73 -18.67 -0.62
CA LYS A 330 -22.99 -19.02 0.60
C LYS A 330 -21.49 -19.15 0.31
N GLU A 331 -20.67 -18.99 1.35
CA GLU A 331 -19.21 -19.17 1.26
C GLU A 331 -18.85 -20.61 0.92
N CYS A 332 -17.82 -20.81 0.10
CA CYS A 332 -17.42 -22.13 -0.40
C CYS A 332 -16.88 -23.04 0.71
N GLY A 333 -16.09 -22.51 1.65
CA GLY A 333 -15.61 -23.23 2.84
C GLY A 333 -14.53 -24.29 2.60
N ASP A 334 -14.35 -24.76 1.35
CA ASP A 334 -13.36 -25.80 1.01
C ASP A 334 -11.91 -25.35 1.19
N THR A 335 -11.04 -26.33 1.43
CA THR A 335 -9.60 -26.14 1.59
C THR A 335 -8.93 -25.80 0.26
N LEU A 336 -8.32 -24.62 0.20
CA LEU A 336 -7.58 -24.13 -0.95
C LEU A 336 -6.22 -24.84 -1.05
N VAL A 337 -5.92 -25.45 -2.20
CA VAL A 337 -4.63 -26.10 -2.48
C VAL A 337 -3.44 -25.14 -2.33
N CYS A 338 -3.62 -23.86 -2.68
CA CYS A 338 -2.54 -22.87 -2.68
C CYS A 338 -2.09 -22.40 -1.29
N CYS A 339 -2.97 -22.40 -0.27
CA CYS A 339 -2.62 -21.86 1.05
C CYS A 339 -3.13 -22.67 2.24
N SER A 340 -3.83 -23.78 2.00
CA SER A 340 -4.48 -24.64 2.99
C SER A 340 -5.55 -23.93 3.82
N GLY A 341 -5.95 -22.70 3.44
CA GLY A 341 -7.03 -21.95 4.07
C GLY A 341 -8.40 -22.26 3.47
N ALA A 342 -9.47 -21.87 4.16
CA ALA A 342 -10.83 -22.01 3.66
C ALA A 342 -11.16 -20.97 2.56
N CYS A 343 -11.84 -21.41 1.51
CA CYS A 343 -12.27 -20.55 0.41
C CYS A 343 -13.44 -19.64 0.82
N LEU A 344 -13.18 -18.33 0.89
CA LEU A 344 -14.17 -17.28 1.24
C LEU A 344 -14.99 -16.78 0.03
N ALA A 345 -14.83 -17.39 -1.14
CA ALA A 345 -15.59 -17.00 -2.33
C ALA A 345 -17.02 -17.57 -2.28
N GLN A 346 -17.95 -16.96 -3.04
CA GLN A 346 -19.30 -17.49 -3.19
C GLN A 346 -19.24 -18.85 -3.89
N CYS A 347 -19.93 -19.85 -3.32
CA CYS A 347 -19.98 -21.22 -3.82
C CYS A 347 -20.41 -21.29 -5.31
N GLY A 348 -21.34 -20.45 -5.74
CA GLY A 348 -21.76 -20.37 -7.15
C GLY A 348 -20.64 -19.90 -8.11
N ALA A 349 -19.72 -19.07 -7.64
CA ALA A 349 -18.54 -18.65 -8.44
C ALA A 349 -17.52 -19.79 -8.56
N CYS A 350 -17.31 -20.57 -7.49
CA CYS A 350 -16.50 -21.79 -7.54
C CYS A 350 -17.11 -22.87 -8.43
N HIS A 351 -18.46 -23.00 -8.42
CA HIS A 351 -19.18 -23.92 -9.31
C HIS A 351 -19.00 -23.56 -10.79
N LYS A 352 -19.00 -22.27 -11.16
CA LYS A 352 -18.72 -21.86 -12.56
C LYS A 352 -17.33 -22.29 -13.04
N LEU A 353 -16.35 -22.41 -12.13
CA LEU A 353 -14.99 -22.85 -12.43
C LEU A 353 -14.83 -24.38 -12.41
N ASN A 354 -15.78 -25.09 -11.78
CA ASN A 354 -15.86 -26.54 -11.77
C ASN A 354 -17.33 -26.94 -12.01
N PRO A 355 -17.79 -26.98 -13.28
CA PRO A 355 -19.11 -27.49 -13.57
C PRO A 355 -19.13 -28.97 -13.19
N TRP A 356 -19.84 -29.33 -12.12
CA TRP A 356 -19.92 -30.71 -11.63
C TRP A 356 -21.36 -31.23 -11.72
N GLU A 357 -21.50 -32.53 -11.97
CA GLU A 357 -22.80 -33.18 -12.16
C GLU A 357 -23.40 -33.73 -10.84
N THR A 358 -22.60 -33.83 -9.77
CA THR A 358 -23.00 -34.43 -8.48
C THR A 358 -22.46 -33.67 -7.26
N LYS A 359 -23.13 -33.80 -6.10
CA LYS A 359 -22.75 -33.15 -4.82
C LYS A 359 -21.37 -33.54 -4.27
N SER A 360 -20.81 -34.68 -4.70
CA SER A 360 -19.57 -35.26 -4.13
C SER A 360 -18.30 -35.01 -4.97
N SER A 361 -18.33 -34.07 -5.92
CA SER A 361 -17.16 -33.75 -6.74
C SER A 361 -16.21 -32.79 -5.99
N VAL A 362 -14.91 -33.14 -5.92
CA VAL A 362 -13.89 -32.32 -5.25
C VAL A 362 -13.70 -31.00 -6.00
N ARG A 363 -13.79 -29.87 -5.28
CA ARG A 363 -13.62 -28.52 -5.84
C ARG A 363 -12.13 -28.22 -6.00
N ASN A 364 -11.56 -28.51 -7.18
CA ASN A 364 -10.11 -28.33 -7.39
C ASN A 364 -9.74 -26.92 -7.88
N LYS A 365 -10.67 -26.18 -8.52
CA LYS A 365 -10.41 -24.83 -9.05
C LYS A 365 -11.20 -23.76 -8.29
N HIS A 366 -10.53 -22.94 -7.50
CA HIS A 366 -11.19 -21.83 -6.83
C HIS A 366 -10.95 -20.49 -7.52
N VAL A 367 -11.80 -19.50 -7.20
CA VAL A 367 -11.61 -18.13 -7.65
C VAL A 367 -10.27 -17.62 -7.14
N LYS A 368 -9.49 -16.97 -8.02
CA LYS A 368 -8.23 -16.34 -7.63
C LYS A 368 -8.48 -15.36 -6.48
N HIS A 369 -7.69 -15.46 -5.42
CA HIS A 369 -7.78 -14.60 -4.24
C HIS A 369 -6.40 -14.07 -3.85
N GLY A 370 -6.35 -13.00 -3.06
CA GLY A 370 -5.09 -12.53 -2.46
C GLY A 370 -4.59 -13.45 -1.35
N CYS A 371 -3.27 -13.52 -1.13
CA CYS A 371 -2.66 -14.21 0.01
C CYS A 371 -3.21 -13.60 1.32
N GLN A 372 -4.03 -14.36 2.07
CA GLN A 372 -4.54 -13.90 3.38
C GLN A 372 -3.53 -14.11 4.51
N ARG A 373 -2.36 -14.69 4.21
CA ARG A 373 -1.30 -14.88 5.20
C ARG A 373 -0.72 -13.53 5.61
N ARG A 374 -0.35 -13.44 6.88
CA ARG A 374 0.38 -12.29 7.43
C ARG A 374 1.86 -12.50 7.19
N ILE A 375 2.51 -11.46 6.69
CA ILE A 375 3.95 -11.43 6.49
C ILE A 375 4.63 -11.06 7.82
N THR A 376 5.96 -11.13 7.92
CA THR A 376 6.72 -10.88 9.16
C THR A 376 6.38 -9.55 9.84
N CYS A 377 6.03 -8.52 9.07
CA CYS A 377 5.58 -7.22 9.60
C CYS A 377 4.12 -7.18 10.11
N GLY A 378 3.40 -8.29 10.12
CA GLY A 378 2.01 -8.41 10.59
C GLY A 378 0.95 -7.95 9.58
N HIS A 379 1.36 -7.32 8.47
CA HIS A 379 0.48 -6.96 7.37
C HIS A 379 -0.02 -8.18 6.60
N LYS A 380 -1.26 -8.12 6.10
CA LYS A 380 -1.77 -9.10 5.13
C LYS A 380 -1.00 -8.94 3.81
N CYS A 381 -0.61 -10.06 3.22
CA CYS A 381 -0.02 -10.05 1.89
C CYS A 381 -1.04 -9.53 0.87
N LYS A 382 -0.58 -8.73 -0.10
CA LYS A 382 -1.44 -8.17 -1.17
C LYS A 382 -1.27 -8.88 -2.51
N ALA A 383 -0.34 -9.81 -2.61
CA ALA A 383 -0.07 -10.54 -3.84
C ALA A 383 -1.10 -11.67 -4.05
N PRO A 384 -1.34 -12.07 -5.31
CA PRO A 384 -2.24 -13.18 -5.64
C PRO A 384 -1.72 -14.48 -5.02
N CYS A 385 -2.61 -15.27 -4.45
CA CYS A 385 -2.26 -16.56 -3.84
C CYS A 385 -2.12 -17.62 -4.93
N THR A 386 -0.89 -18.10 -5.16
CA THR A 386 -0.56 -19.24 -6.03
C THR A 386 0.22 -20.27 -5.21
N GLU A 387 0.30 -21.53 -5.69
CA GLU A 387 1.03 -22.60 -4.99
C GLU A 387 2.50 -22.19 -4.70
N ASP A 388 3.13 -21.45 -5.62
CA ASP A 388 4.50 -20.94 -5.46
C ASP A 388 4.60 -19.50 -4.92
N HIS A 389 3.50 -18.89 -4.45
CA HIS A 389 3.53 -17.49 -4.01
C HIS A 389 4.26 -17.33 -2.68
N ASP A 390 5.36 -16.58 -2.70
CA ASP A 390 6.13 -16.20 -1.51
C ASP A 390 5.56 -14.94 -0.83
N CYS A 391 4.96 -15.10 0.36
CA CYS A 391 4.50 -13.98 1.17
C CYS A 391 5.68 -13.31 1.95
N SER A 392 6.96 -13.64 1.67
CA SER A 392 8.17 -12.93 2.19
C SER A 392 8.51 -11.64 1.44
N GLY A 393 7.71 -11.26 0.44
CA GLY A 393 7.94 -10.09 -0.39
C GLY A 393 7.90 -8.74 0.36
N ILE A 394 8.54 -7.74 -0.26
CA ILE A 394 8.65 -6.36 0.21
C ILE A 394 7.27 -5.77 0.53
N CYS A 395 7.04 -5.43 1.81
CA CYS A 395 5.77 -4.86 2.22
C CYS A 395 5.61 -3.40 1.78
N THR A 396 4.61 -3.13 0.94
CA THR A 396 4.28 -1.78 0.45
C THR A 396 3.25 -1.03 1.29
N ASN A 397 2.73 -1.64 2.36
CA ASN A 397 1.80 -0.97 3.28
C ASN A 397 2.51 0.14 4.08
N LYS A 398 1.73 1.04 4.67
CA LYS A 398 2.26 2.09 5.57
C LYS A 398 2.94 1.43 6.78
N CYS A 399 4.10 1.96 7.17
CA CYS A 399 4.81 1.46 8.35
C CYS A 399 3.92 1.53 9.60
N GLN A 400 3.95 0.48 10.42
CA GLN A 400 3.16 0.41 11.66
C GLN A 400 3.86 1.08 12.84
N GLN A 401 5.09 1.58 12.68
CA GLN A 401 5.78 2.31 13.73
C GLN A 401 5.08 3.65 13.96
N ALA A 402 4.41 3.73 15.11
CA ALA A 402 3.77 4.92 15.62
C ALA A 402 4.06 5.05 17.12
N CYS A 403 4.28 6.28 17.56
CA CYS A 403 4.34 6.63 18.97
C CYS A 403 3.63 7.96 19.17
N SER A 404 3.45 8.37 20.44
CA SER A 404 2.89 9.68 20.79
C SER A 404 3.67 10.87 20.21
N HIS A 405 4.92 10.67 19.81
CA HIS A 405 5.77 11.73 19.28
C HIS A 405 5.74 11.88 17.76
N SER A 406 5.57 10.78 17.03
CA SER A 406 5.66 10.73 15.57
C SER A 406 5.09 9.43 15.02
N ARG A 407 4.57 9.51 13.80
CA ARG A 407 4.13 8.36 13.00
C ARG A 407 4.96 8.25 11.74
N CYS A 408 5.47 7.05 11.45
CA CYS A 408 6.24 6.82 10.24
C CYS A 408 5.34 6.85 8.99
N ASN A 409 5.67 7.71 8.03
CA ASN A 409 4.95 7.85 6.76
C ASN A 409 5.58 7.04 5.62
N LYS A 410 6.67 6.30 5.89
CA LYS A 410 7.35 5.45 4.90
C LYS A 410 6.59 4.13 4.68
N LYS A 411 6.92 3.43 3.58
CA LYS A 411 6.50 2.04 3.36
C LYS A 411 7.12 1.14 4.42
N CYS A 412 6.43 0.06 4.80
CA CYS A 412 6.86 -0.84 5.87
C CYS A 412 8.20 -1.53 5.56
N SER A 413 8.50 -1.75 4.28
CA SER A 413 9.80 -2.28 3.84
C SER A 413 10.95 -1.28 3.88
N THR A 414 10.66 0.02 4.00
CA THR A 414 11.70 1.05 4.05
C THR A 414 12.18 1.21 5.49
N PRO A 415 13.50 1.07 5.76
CA PRO A 415 14.05 1.28 7.09
C PRO A 415 13.67 2.67 7.63
N CYS A 416 13.24 2.68 8.89
CA CYS A 416 12.90 3.89 9.62
C CYS A 416 13.66 3.91 10.94
N SER A 417 14.13 5.10 11.32
CA SER A 417 14.91 5.28 12.54
C SER A 417 14.00 5.14 13.76
N PRO A 418 14.41 4.38 14.79
CA PRO A 418 13.69 4.35 16.06
C PRO A 418 13.57 5.76 16.67
N CYS A 419 12.48 6.02 17.39
CA CYS A 419 12.28 7.32 18.04
C CYS A 419 13.24 7.51 19.23
N GLU A 420 14.04 8.58 19.22
CA GLU A 420 15.01 8.88 20.29
C GLU A 420 14.44 9.61 21.50
N LYS A 421 13.25 10.24 21.35
CA LYS A 421 12.58 10.97 22.44
C LYS A 421 12.30 10.05 23.66
N PRO A 422 12.22 10.60 24.88
CA PRO A 422 11.91 9.83 26.09
C PRO A 422 10.61 9.02 25.96
N CYS A 423 10.57 7.79 26.48
CA CYS A 423 9.38 6.95 26.43
C CYS A 423 8.22 7.56 27.22
N ALA A 424 7.02 7.64 26.63
CA ALA A 424 5.83 8.18 27.30
C ALA A 424 5.28 7.27 28.42
N TRP A 425 5.80 6.05 28.58
CA TRP A 425 5.29 5.07 29.54
C TRP A 425 5.72 5.36 30.98
N LYS A 426 4.94 6.20 31.65
CA LYS A 426 5.12 6.59 33.06
C LYS A 426 3.84 6.35 33.87
N CYS A 427 4.01 5.89 35.10
CA CYS A 427 2.94 5.81 36.09
C CYS A 427 3.49 6.15 37.47
N PRO A 428 2.64 6.37 38.50
CA PRO A 428 3.10 6.70 39.85
C PRO A 428 4.05 5.67 40.48
N HIS A 429 4.10 4.44 39.94
CA HIS A 429 4.94 3.36 40.44
C HIS A 429 6.30 3.24 39.73
N ALA A 430 6.39 3.67 38.46
CA ALA A 430 7.61 3.52 37.66
C ALA A 430 7.58 4.40 36.40
N GLU A 431 8.77 4.84 35.98
CA GLU A 431 9.00 5.60 34.75
C GLU A 431 10.00 4.86 33.85
N CYS A 432 9.75 4.86 32.53
CA CYS A 432 10.65 4.25 31.57
C CYS A 432 11.71 5.25 31.08
N THR A 433 12.99 4.98 31.32
CA THR A 433 14.11 5.85 30.88
C THR A 433 14.70 5.46 29.52
N SER A 434 14.14 4.44 28.87
CA SER A 434 14.52 4.00 27.52
C SER A 434 14.06 5.00 26.45
N PRO A 435 14.79 5.19 25.34
CA PRO A 435 14.28 5.88 24.16
C PRO A 435 12.95 5.26 23.70
N CYS A 436 12.05 6.08 23.17
CA CYS A 436 10.70 5.63 22.81
C CYS A 436 10.69 4.54 21.73
N GLY A 437 11.67 4.53 20.81
CA GLY A 437 11.81 3.49 19.79
C GLY A 437 12.41 2.18 20.30
N MET A 438 13.06 2.20 21.48
CA MET A 438 13.72 1.04 22.08
C MET A 438 12.82 0.33 23.07
N ALA A 439 13.02 -0.98 23.22
CA ALA A 439 12.25 -1.81 24.13
C ALA A 439 12.21 -1.22 25.56
N CYS A 440 11.03 -1.29 26.17
CA CYS A 440 10.80 -0.74 27.50
C CYS A 440 11.57 -1.57 28.54
N ILE A 441 12.31 -0.89 29.41
CA ILE A 441 13.19 -1.51 30.40
C ILE A 441 12.54 -1.67 31.79
N ARG A 442 11.39 -1.03 32.02
CA ARG A 442 10.62 -1.13 33.26
C ARG A 442 9.74 -2.40 33.28
N LEU A 443 9.35 -2.83 34.48
CA LEU A 443 8.40 -3.93 34.66
C LEU A 443 6.96 -3.49 34.35
N PRO A 444 6.08 -4.42 33.92
CA PRO A 444 4.66 -4.15 33.70
C PRO A 444 3.95 -3.70 34.99
N CYS A 445 2.98 -2.78 34.87
CA CYS A 445 2.09 -2.41 35.97
C CYS A 445 0.80 -3.23 35.89
N ASP A 446 0.47 -3.93 36.98
CA ASP A 446 -0.77 -4.69 37.12
C ASP A 446 -1.77 -4.00 38.08
N LYS A 447 -1.47 -2.78 38.54
CA LYS A 447 -2.35 -1.97 39.40
C LYS A 447 -3.42 -1.24 38.57
N LYS A 448 -4.65 -1.13 39.07
CA LYS A 448 -5.74 -0.37 38.42
C LYS A 448 -5.40 1.12 38.32
N CYS A 449 -5.94 1.80 37.31
CA CYS A 449 -5.76 3.23 37.13
C CYS A 449 -6.57 4.01 38.17
N PRO A 450 -5.96 4.96 38.92
CA PRO A 450 -6.69 5.77 39.91
C PRO A 450 -7.46 6.95 39.28
N LYS A 451 -7.41 7.13 37.95
CA LYS A 451 -8.04 8.27 37.28
C LYS A 451 -9.51 8.00 36.97
N THR A 452 -10.30 9.08 36.98
CA THR A 452 -11.70 9.10 36.53
C THR A 452 -11.77 9.54 35.06
N LEU A 453 -12.62 8.89 34.26
CA LEU A 453 -12.86 9.24 32.86
C LEU A 453 -13.68 10.55 32.75
N SER A 454 -13.73 11.14 31.56
CA SER A 454 -14.52 12.37 31.28
C SER A 454 -16.03 12.18 31.54
N CYS A 455 -16.54 10.94 31.50
CA CYS A 455 -17.91 10.61 31.85
C CYS A 455 -18.18 10.51 33.36
N GLY A 456 -17.19 10.77 34.22
CA GLY A 456 -17.32 10.72 35.68
C GLY A 456 -17.14 9.34 36.33
N HIS A 457 -16.96 8.28 35.54
CA HIS A 457 -16.76 6.91 36.03
C HIS A 457 -15.27 6.55 36.21
N PRO A 458 -14.93 5.62 37.13
CA PRO A 458 -13.55 5.16 37.31
C PRO A 458 -13.01 4.50 36.04
N CYS A 459 -11.73 4.72 35.74
CA CYS A 459 -11.09 4.12 34.57
C CYS A 459 -11.04 2.58 34.71
N PRO A 460 -11.56 1.81 33.74
CA PRO A 460 -11.60 0.34 33.81
C PRO A 460 -10.27 -0.33 33.49
N SER A 461 -9.22 0.47 33.24
CA SER A 461 -7.92 0.01 32.76
C SER A 461 -6.83 0.07 33.83
N ILE A 462 -5.65 -0.41 33.47
CA ILE A 462 -4.45 -0.43 34.30
C ILE A 462 -3.72 0.92 34.33
N CYS A 463 -2.87 1.08 35.34
CA CYS A 463 -2.05 2.26 35.52
C CYS A 463 -1.06 2.47 34.37
N GLY A 464 -1.05 3.69 33.80
CA GLY A 464 -0.11 4.07 32.74
C GLY A 464 -0.59 3.81 31.32
N GLU A 465 -1.79 3.25 31.11
CA GLU A 465 -2.45 3.26 29.80
C GLU A 465 -3.18 4.59 29.56
N PRO A 466 -3.34 5.04 28.30
CA PRO A 466 -4.05 6.28 28.00
C PRO A 466 -5.55 6.14 28.32
N CYS A 467 -6.04 6.94 29.27
CA CYS A 467 -7.43 6.91 29.71
C CYS A 467 -8.41 7.34 28.62
N GLU A 468 -7.97 8.17 27.67
CA GLU A 468 -8.78 8.69 26.55
C GLU A 468 -9.30 7.62 25.58
N PHE A 469 -8.65 6.45 25.53
CA PHE A 469 -9.07 5.35 24.66
C PHE A 469 -10.00 4.37 25.35
N GLN A 470 -10.11 4.41 26.68
CA GLN A 470 -10.78 3.36 27.45
C GLN A 470 -12.30 3.46 27.35
N THR A 471 -12.95 2.30 27.23
CA THR A 471 -14.41 2.20 27.09
C THR A 471 -15.06 2.05 28.45
N CYS A 472 -15.97 2.96 28.80
CA CYS A 472 -16.70 2.92 30.06
C CYS A 472 -17.89 1.95 29.97
N LYS A 473 -17.86 0.83 30.71
CA LYS A 473 -18.94 -0.17 30.75
C LYS A 473 -20.31 0.44 31.11
N PRO A 474 -20.47 1.29 32.16
CA PRO A 474 -21.74 1.95 32.48
C PRO A 474 -22.30 2.88 31.40
N CYS A 475 -21.44 3.44 30.55
CA CYS A 475 -21.84 4.38 29.49
C CYS A 475 -21.96 3.70 28.11
N SER A 476 -21.78 2.39 28.04
CA SER A 476 -21.73 1.65 26.78
C SER A 476 -23.13 1.24 26.32
N GLU A 477 -23.38 1.34 25.02
CA GLU A 477 -24.61 0.87 24.39
C GLU A 477 -24.67 -0.67 24.35
N GLU A 478 -25.87 -1.24 24.19
CA GLU A 478 -26.12 -2.70 24.20
C GLU A 478 -25.23 -3.46 23.19
N GLY A 479 -24.95 -2.86 22.03
CA GLY A 479 -24.05 -3.44 21.02
C GLY A 479 -22.59 -3.54 21.48
N THR A 480 -22.13 -2.63 22.33
CA THR A 480 -20.77 -2.65 22.90
C THR A 480 -20.67 -3.62 24.07
N LEU A 481 -21.74 -3.77 24.85
CA LEU A 481 -21.83 -4.75 25.95
C LEU A 481 -21.89 -6.20 25.47
N ALA A 482 -22.40 -6.44 24.26
CA ALA A 482 -22.36 -7.74 23.59
C ALA A 482 -20.99 -8.09 23.00
N PHE A 483 -20.00 -7.17 23.03
CA PHE A 483 -18.69 -7.40 22.44
C PHE A 483 -17.89 -8.47 23.22
N ILE A 484 -17.23 -9.38 22.50
CA ILE A 484 -16.38 -10.44 23.07
C ILE A 484 -15.03 -9.84 23.45
N VAL A 485 -14.73 -9.80 24.74
CA VAL A 485 -13.50 -9.23 25.30
C VAL A 485 -12.39 -10.25 25.52
N ASP A 486 -12.72 -11.53 25.56
CA ASP A 486 -11.77 -12.64 25.58
C ASP A 486 -12.12 -13.63 24.48
N PRO A 487 -11.40 -13.62 23.34
CA PRO A 487 -11.65 -14.56 22.24
C PRO A 487 -11.40 -16.02 22.62
N VAL A 488 -10.51 -16.28 23.59
CA VAL A 488 -10.15 -17.64 24.01
C VAL A 488 -11.21 -18.18 24.96
N GLY A 489 -11.65 -17.36 25.92
CA GLY A 489 -12.69 -17.69 26.88
C GLY A 489 -14.13 -17.48 26.39
N GLN A 490 -14.33 -16.84 25.23
CA GLN A 490 -15.64 -16.39 24.71
C GLN A 490 -16.43 -15.53 25.73
N ILE A 491 -15.72 -14.67 26.48
CA ILE A 491 -16.31 -13.82 27.53
C ILE A 491 -16.79 -12.50 26.90
N HIS A 492 -18.03 -12.08 27.20
CA HIS A 492 -18.55 -10.77 26.78
C HIS A 492 -18.29 -9.67 27.82
N LEU A 493 -18.27 -8.40 27.39
CA LEU A 493 -18.06 -7.25 28.27
C LEU A 493 -19.12 -7.16 29.39
N ARG A 494 -20.36 -7.60 29.12
CA ARG A 494 -21.44 -7.63 30.14
C ARG A 494 -21.15 -8.60 31.29
N ASP A 495 -20.49 -9.72 30.99
CA ASP A 495 -20.26 -10.84 31.90
C ASP A 495 -19.06 -10.61 32.83
N LEU A 496 -18.31 -9.53 32.61
CA LEU A 496 -17.22 -9.15 33.51
C LEU A 496 -17.76 -8.62 34.83
N GLU A 497 -17.49 -9.33 35.92
CA GLU A 497 -17.75 -8.85 37.28
C GLU A 497 -16.87 -7.63 37.61
N ASP A 498 -17.41 -6.65 38.34
CA ASP A 498 -16.65 -5.48 38.82
C ASP A 498 -15.73 -5.82 40.01
N ASN A 499 -15.14 -7.02 40.01
CA ASN A 499 -14.23 -7.46 41.06
C ASN A 499 -12.85 -6.78 40.91
N ALA A 500 -12.07 -6.67 41.99
CA ALA A 500 -10.78 -5.98 41.99
C ALA A 500 -9.64 -6.79 41.33
N THR A 501 -9.94 -7.89 40.64
CA THR A 501 -8.92 -8.80 40.08
C THR A 501 -8.44 -8.35 38.70
N LEU A 502 -7.28 -8.83 38.26
CA LEU A 502 -6.73 -8.57 36.92
C LEU A 502 -7.62 -9.11 35.78
N ASP A 503 -8.46 -10.11 36.09
CA ASP A 503 -9.30 -10.80 35.11
C ASP A 503 -10.49 -9.93 34.67
N SER A 504 -10.87 -8.92 35.47
CA SER A 504 -11.92 -7.95 35.13
C SER A 504 -11.42 -6.64 34.51
N VAL A 505 -10.11 -6.41 34.50
CA VAL A 505 -9.51 -5.16 33.96
C VAL A 505 -9.43 -5.23 32.44
N THR A 506 -9.85 -4.15 31.79
CA THR A 506 -9.91 -4.09 30.33
C THR A 506 -8.96 -3.04 29.75
N ILE A 507 -8.48 -3.31 28.53
CA ILE A 507 -7.71 -2.38 27.73
C ILE A 507 -8.43 -2.23 26.39
N THR A 508 -8.86 -1.02 26.08
CA THR A 508 -9.37 -0.69 24.75
C THR A 508 -8.19 -0.32 23.84
N LEU A 509 -8.06 -1.03 22.72
CA LEU A 509 -7.04 -0.74 21.71
C LEU A 509 -7.45 0.46 20.82
N PRO A 510 -6.52 1.08 20.07
CA PRO A 510 -6.85 2.16 19.13
C PRO A 510 -7.85 1.76 18.04
N CYS A 511 -7.93 0.46 17.71
CA CYS A 511 -8.94 -0.10 16.80
C CYS A 511 -10.34 -0.23 17.42
N ARG A 512 -10.54 0.29 18.65
CA ARG A 512 -11.77 0.27 19.46
C ARG A 512 -12.25 -1.12 19.93
N HIS A 513 -11.51 -2.18 19.62
CA HIS A 513 -11.74 -3.49 20.25
C HIS A 513 -11.23 -3.49 21.69
N ILE A 514 -12.01 -4.12 22.56
CA ILE A 514 -11.81 -4.17 24.01
C ILE A 514 -11.32 -5.57 24.37
N PHE A 515 -10.28 -5.66 25.19
CA PHE A 515 -9.78 -6.95 25.66
C PHE A 515 -9.55 -6.94 27.17
N THR A 516 -9.67 -8.10 27.81
CA THR A 516 -9.15 -8.28 29.17
C THR A 516 -7.62 -8.26 29.15
N VAL A 517 -7.00 -7.83 30.26
CA VAL A 517 -5.53 -7.87 30.41
C VAL A 517 -5.02 -9.30 30.23
N LYS A 518 -5.74 -10.30 30.76
CA LYS A 518 -5.40 -11.72 30.63
C LYS A 518 -5.39 -12.22 29.18
N ALA A 519 -6.39 -11.82 28.38
CA ALA A 519 -6.45 -12.14 26.96
C ALA A 519 -5.26 -11.52 26.22
N LEU A 520 -4.96 -10.24 26.45
CA LEU A 520 -3.81 -9.57 25.82
C LEU A 520 -2.46 -10.14 26.29
N ASP A 521 -2.33 -10.57 27.54
CA ASP A 521 -1.12 -11.24 28.06
C ASP A 521 -0.84 -12.54 27.32
N THR A 522 -1.89 -13.28 27.00
CA THR A 522 -1.83 -14.52 26.23
C THR A 522 -1.49 -14.24 24.76
N ILE A 523 -2.18 -13.29 24.13
CA ILE A 523 -1.98 -12.90 22.72
C ILE A 523 -0.56 -12.36 22.50
N THR A 524 -0.03 -11.55 23.42
CA THR A 524 1.31 -10.95 23.32
C THR A 524 2.42 -11.83 23.87
N ARG A 525 2.08 -12.94 24.55
CA ARG A 525 3.02 -13.86 25.19
C ARG A 525 4.01 -13.13 26.10
N ILE A 526 3.50 -12.24 26.95
CA ILE A 526 4.32 -11.36 27.81
C ILE A 526 5.30 -12.14 28.72
N ARG A 527 4.97 -13.38 29.09
CA ARG A 527 5.82 -14.26 29.92
C ARG A 527 7.12 -14.68 29.24
N ASP A 528 7.22 -14.55 27.92
CA ASP A 528 8.46 -14.79 27.19
C ASP A 528 9.49 -13.65 27.39
N PHE A 529 9.06 -12.53 27.98
CA PHE A 529 9.89 -11.32 28.16
C PHE A 529 10.06 -10.91 29.62
N TYR A 530 9.27 -11.48 30.53
CA TYR A 530 9.31 -11.21 31.97
C TYR A 530 9.04 -12.47 32.78
N GLU A 531 9.69 -12.56 33.94
CA GLU A 531 9.46 -13.64 34.92
C GLU A 531 8.53 -13.17 36.04
N ARG A 532 7.73 -14.11 36.58
CA ARG A 532 6.88 -13.89 37.76
C ARG A 532 7.36 -14.72 38.94
N ASN A 533 7.21 -14.19 40.15
CA ASN A 533 7.37 -14.98 41.37
C ASN A 533 6.16 -15.91 41.62
N SER A 534 6.26 -16.74 42.65
CA SER A 534 5.18 -17.62 43.13
C SER A 534 3.91 -16.88 43.56
N HIS A 535 4.00 -15.57 43.85
CA HIS A 535 2.89 -14.71 44.24
C HIS A 535 2.25 -13.99 43.02
N GLY A 536 2.74 -14.26 41.80
CA GLY A 536 2.22 -13.70 40.56
C GLY A 536 2.73 -12.30 40.22
N GLU A 537 3.69 -11.75 40.95
CA GLU A 537 4.29 -10.43 40.69
C GLU A 537 5.46 -10.52 39.72
N TRP A 538 5.64 -9.48 38.90
CA TRP A 538 6.76 -9.38 37.96
C TRP A 538 8.08 -9.11 38.71
N THR A 539 9.09 -9.97 38.52
CA THR A 539 10.37 -9.87 39.25
C THR A 539 11.48 -9.29 38.40
N LYS A 540 11.66 -9.80 37.18
CA LYS A 540 12.70 -9.34 36.27
C LYS A 540 12.31 -9.48 34.80
N ALA A 541 12.97 -8.67 34.00
CA ALA A 541 12.99 -8.77 32.56
C ALA A 541 13.92 -9.92 32.11
N ILE A 542 13.50 -10.68 31.10
CA ILE A 542 14.29 -11.75 30.48
C ILE A 542 14.52 -11.47 28.99
N MET A 543 15.54 -12.11 28.42
CA MET A 543 15.75 -12.13 26.97
C MET A 543 14.91 -13.24 26.35
N PRO A 544 14.15 -12.97 25.27
CA PRO A 544 13.42 -14.01 24.57
C PRO A 544 14.39 -14.94 23.82
N ASP A 545 13.98 -16.20 23.62
CA ASP A 545 14.70 -17.13 22.76
C ASP A 545 14.70 -16.64 21.30
N ILE A 546 15.90 -16.56 20.71
CA ILE A 546 16.18 -16.01 19.37
C ILE A 546 15.65 -16.93 18.27
N LEU A 547 15.51 -18.24 18.53
CA LEU A 547 15.09 -19.24 17.55
C LEU A 547 13.57 -19.22 17.29
N ALA A 548 12.78 -18.65 18.20
CA ALA A 548 11.35 -18.48 18.02
C ALA A 548 11.09 -17.26 17.11
N VAL A 549 10.95 -17.49 15.80
CA VAL A 549 10.49 -16.47 14.83
C VAL A 549 9.12 -15.95 15.28
N ARG A 550 9.04 -14.68 15.68
CA ARG A 550 7.83 -14.07 16.25
C ARG A 550 7.28 -12.99 15.33
N ASN A 551 6.10 -13.25 14.78
CA ASN A 551 5.32 -12.21 14.11
C ASN A 551 4.89 -11.13 15.13
N ARG A 552 4.78 -9.88 14.67
CA ARG A 552 4.22 -8.80 15.51
C ARG A 552 2.81 -9.19 15.98
N PRO A 553 2.51 -9.15 17.29
CA PRO A 553 1.15 -9.36 17.79
C PRO A 553 0.18 -8.35 17.19
N THR A 554 -0.99 -8.81 16.76
CA THR A 554 -2.06 -7.96 16.19
C THR A 554 -3.38 -8.26 16.86
N CYS A 555 -4.32 -7.32 16.79
CA CYS A 555 -5.68 -7.48 17.27
C CYS A 555 -6.34 -8.69 16.57
N PRO A 556 -6.85 -9.69 17.29
CA PRO A 556 -7.47 -10.87 16.68
C PRO A 556 -8.75 -10.55 15.88
N HIS A 557 -9.54 -9.55 16.30
CA HIS A 557 -10.79 -9.21 15.61
C HIS A 557 -10.60 -8.53 14.24
N CYS A 558 -9.72 -7.52 14.13
CA CYS A 558 -9.53 -6.78 12.88
C CYS A 558 -8.13 -6.87 12.27
N GLY A 559 -7.16 -7.44 12.97
CA GLY A 559 -5.75 -7.42 12.57
C GLY A 559 -5.05 -6.07 12.74
N GLY A 560 -5.67 -5.09 13.43
CA GLY A 560 -5.05 -3.81 13.77
C GLY A 560 -3.87 -3.94 14.74
N GLY A 561 -3.03 -2.91 14.84
CA GLY A 561 -1.89 -2.89 15.76
C GLY A 561 -2.33 -2.90 17.23
N ILE A 562 -1.60 -3.66 18.07
CA ILE A 562 -1.67 -3.53 19.52
C ILE A 562 -0.66 -2.46 19.88
N ASP A 563 -1.10 -1.29 20.36
CA ASP A 563 -0.21 -0.16 20.72
C ASP A 563 -0.34 0.22 22.20
N SER A 564 -0.73 -0.73 23.06
CA SER A 564 -0.77 -0.54 24.52
C SER A 564 0.65 -0.38 25.09
N LEU A 565 0.80 0.57 26.02
CA LEU A 565 2.09 0.94 26.60
C LEU A 565 2.67 -0.21 27.45
N ARG A 566 1.83 -1.01 28.12
CA ARG A 566 2.24 -2.18 28.90
C ARG A 566 3.00 -3.22 28.09
N TYR A 567 2.61 -3.44 26.84
CA TYR A 567 3.26 -4.40 25.95
C TYR A 567 4.42 -3.79 25.14
N GLY A 568 4.85 -2.57 25.47
CA GLY A 568 5.85 -1.82 24.71
C GLY A 568 7.18 -2.56 24.51
N ARG A 569 7.63 -3.40 25.46
CA ARG A 569 8.85 -4.23 25.29
C ARG A 569 8.69 -5.23 24.14
N ILE A 570 7.57 -5.95 24.09
CA ILE A 570 7.27 -6.97 23.09
C ILE A 570 7.10 -6.32 21.71
N LEU A 571 6.28 -5.26 21.65
CA LEU A 571 5.95 -4.58 20.41
C LEU A 571 7.17 -3.92 19.77
N LYS A 572 8.02 -3.27 20.58
CA LYS A 572 9.24 -2.63 20.08
C LYS A 572 10.31 -3.66 19.71
N ASN A 573 10.41 -4.79 20.42
CA ASN A 573 11.24 -5.91 19.99
C ASN A 573 10.79 -6.43 18.61
N SER A 574 9.50 -6.68 18.41
CA SER A 574 8.98 -7.08 17.08
C SER A 574 9.25 -6.02 16.01
N ASN A 575 9.08 -4.73 16.32
CA ASN A 575 9.38 -3.65 15.39
C ASN A 575 10.86 -3.62 15.00
N HIS A 576 11.76 -3.90 15.95
CA HIS A 576 13.18 -4.00 15.72
C HIS A 576 13.53 -5.22 14.85
N SER A 577 12.93 -6.39 15.10
CA SER A 577 13.09 -7.57 14.24
C SER A 577 12.62 -7.31 12.81
N ILE A 578 11.50 -6.60 12.62
CA ILE A 578 10.98 -6.21 11.30
C ILE A 578 11.95 -5.26 10.61
N LEU A 579 12.50 -4.28 11.33
CA LEU A 579 13.48 -3.34 10.81
C LEU A 579 14.76 -4.07 10.37
N GLN A 580 15.29 -4.97 11.21
CA GLN A 580 16.46 -5.79 10.89
C GLN A 580 16.22 -6.70 9.68
N HIS A 581 15.05 -7.30 9.58
CA HIS A 581 14.65 -8.07 8.40
C HIS A 581 14.61 -7.21 7.13
N SER A 582 14.05 -5.99 7.23
CA SER A 582 13.94 -5.07 6.09
C SER A 582 15.30 -4.56 5.62
N ILE A 583 16.17 -4.16 6.55
CA ILE A 583 17.56 -3.81 6.26
C ILE A 583 18.25 -4.99 5.58
N ALA A 584 18.07 -6.19 6.11
CA ALA A 584 18.70 -7.37 5.58
C ALA A 584 18.25 -7.73 4.15
N CYS A 585 16.97 -7.54 3.81
CA CYS A 585 16.49 -7.74 2.44
C CYS A 585 17.10 -6.70 1.49
N ILE A 586 17.11 -5.41 1.86
CA ILE A 586 17.65 -4.34 1.01
C ILE A 586 19.14 -4.55 0.73
N LEU A 587 19.93 -4.83 1.76
CA LEU A 587 21.38 -5.03 1.59
C LEU A 587 21.66 -6.31 0.78
N SER A 588 20.84 -7.36 0.96
CA SER A 588 20.92 -8.58 0.15
C SER A 588 20.63 -8.30 -1.32
N ASP A 589 19.60 -7.52 -1.62
CA ASP A 589 19.21 -7.17 -3.00
C ASP A 589 20.29 -6.32 -3.67
N GLU A 590 20.83 -5.32 -2.96
CA GLU A 590 21.93 -4.48 -3.46
C GLU A 590 23.20 -5.29 -3.77
N LEU A 591 23.60 -6.20 -2.87
CA LEU A 591 24.76 -7.05 -3.11
C LEU A 591 24.53 -8.07 -4.23
N SER A 592 23.30 -8.59 -4.35
CA SER A 592 22.94 -9.49 -5.45
C SER A 592 23.00 -8.79 -6.80
N GLU A 593 22.58 -7.52 -6.84
CA GLU A 593 22.72 -6.66 -8.02
C GLU A 593 24.19 -6.36 -8.32
N ALA A 594 25.01 -6.04 -7.31
CA ALA A 594 26.44 -5.80 -7.49
C ALA A 594 27.15 -7.04 -8.07
N GLU A 595 26.86 -8.24 -7.57
CA GLU A 595 27.42 -9.48 -8.10
C GLU A 595 26.95 -9.79 -9.52
N ARG A 596 25.67 -9.53 -9.83
CA ARG A 596 25.13 -9.70 -11.17
C ARG A 596 25.85 -8.80 -12.18
N LEU A 597 26.07 -7.53 -11.81
CA LEU A 597 26.83 -6.58 -12.63
C LEU A 597 28.29 -6.98 -12.77
N LEU A 598 28.93 -7.44 -11.69
CA LEU A 598 30.31 -7.91 -11.70
C LEU A 598 30.50 -9.10 -12.63
N LEU A 599 29.59 -10.09 -12.60
CA LEU A 599 29.62 -11.24 -13.50
C LEU A 599 29.50 -10.82 -14.98
N GLN A 600 28.65 -9.84 -15.29
CA GLN A 600 28.50 -9.31 -16.66
C GLN A 600 29.73 -8.53 -17.13
N ALA A 601 30.42 -7.84 -16.21
CA ALA A 601 31.61 -7.04 -16.52
C ALA A 601 32.87 -7.91 -16.67
N ARG A 602 32.94 -9.05 -15.98
CA ARG A 602 34.14 -9.91 -15.90
C ARG A 602 34.69 -10.33 -17.27
N ASP A 603 33.81 -10.75 -18.18
CA ASP A 603 34.21 -11.28 -19.50
C ASP A 603 34.88 -10.22 -20.39
N LYS A 604 34.49 -8.94 -20.21
CA LYS A 604 34.99 -7.81 -21.01
C LYS A 604 36.17 -7.08 -20.36
N LEU A 605 36.39 -7.31 -19.06
CA LEU A 605 37.38 -6.57 -18.27
C LEU A 605 38.80 -6.79 -18.79
N SER A 606 39.18 -8.04 -19.05
CA SER A 606 40.56 -8.36 -19.48
C SER A 606 40.92 -7.65 -20.78
N GLN A 607 40.03 -7.68 -21.78
CA GLN A 607 40.24 -6.99 -23.04
C GLN A 607 40.31 -5.47 -22.86
N SER A 608 39.39 -4.91 -22.08
CA SER A 608 39.31 -3.45 -21.87
C SER A 608 40.53 -2.91 -21.11
N VAL A 609 41.05 -3.66 -20.12
CA VAL A 609 42.27 -3.30 -19.40
C VAL A 609 43.50 -3.39 -20.30
N THR A 610 43.61 -4.41 -21.16
CA THR A 610 44.69 -4.51 -22.14
C THR A 610 44.70 -3.30 -23.09
N GLU A 611 43.52 -2.81 -23.51
CA GLU A 611 43.39 -1.58 -24.31
C GLU A 611 43.86 -0.34 -23.53
N ALA A 612 43.55 -0.21 -22.24
CA ALA A 612 44.00 0.91 -21.42
C ALA A 612 45.54 0.94 -21.27
N VAL A 613 46.14 -0.21 -20.95
CA VAL A 613 47.60 -0.37 -20.85
C VAL A 613 48.30 -0.11 -22.18
N SER A 614 47.59 -0.29 -23.31
CA SER A 614 48.10 0.02 -24.66
C SER A 614 48.25 1.51 -24.95
N SER A 615 47.53 2.39 -24.26
CA SER A 615 47.52 3.83 -24.54
C SER A 615 48.75 4.52 -23.92
N HIS A 616 49.80 4.70 -24.72
CA HIS A 616 51.15 5.12 -24.28
C HIS A 616 51.22 6.56 -23.76
N GLN A 617 51.62 6.80 -22.50
CA GLN A 617 52.20 8.07 -21.99
C GLN A 617 53.07 7.84 -20.74
N THR A 618 54.13 8.65 -20.57
CA THR A 618 55.05 8.63 -19.41
C THR A 618 54.44 9.28 -18.17
N GLY A 619 54.52 8.59 -17.03
CA GLY A 619 54.09 9.10 -15.71
C GLY A 619 55.14 9.96 -15.00
N HIS A 620 54.73 10.64 -13.92
CA HIS A 620 55.62 11.39 -13.03
C HIS A 620 55.75 10.71 -11.65
N HIS A 621 56.77 11.09 -10.88
CA HIS A 621 57.08 10.49 -9.57
C HIS A 621 55.94 10.70 -8.55
N ILE A 622 55.65 9.65 -7.76
CA ILE A 622 54.51 9.54 -6.83
C ILE A 622 54.74 10.37 -5.54
N LEU A 623 53.68 10.99 -5.00
CA LEU A 623 53.61 11.52 -3.63
C LEU A 623 52.87 10.52 -2.71
N GLN A 624 53.62 9.54 -2.19
CA GLN A 624 53.11 8.41 -1.40
C GLN A 624 52.37 8.82 -0.11
N GLU A 625 52.75 9.97 0.46
CA GLU A 625 52.20 10.58 1.67
C GLU A 625 50.67 10.85 1.61
N LYS A 626 50.13 11.20 0.43
CA LYS A 626 48.69 11.47 0.26
C LYS A 626 47.84 10.21 0.25
N VAL A 627 48.40 9.10 -0.23
CA VAL A 627 47.75 7.79 -0.25
C VAL A 627 47.68 7.26 1.18
N ASP A 628 48.77 7.37 1.94
CA ASP A 628 48.84 6.91 3.32
C ASP A 628 47.87 7.67 4.25
N ILE A 629 47.75 9.00 4.09
CA ILE A 629 46.77 9.81 4.85
C ILE A 629 45.33 9.38 4.54
N ALA A 630 45.00 9.11 3.27
CA ALA A 630 43.66 8.69 2.87
C ALA A 630 43.32 7.26 3.37
N LEU A 631 44.31 6.37 3.45
CA LEU A 631 44.13 4.99 3.91
C LEU A 631 44.02 4.86 5.44
N VAL A 632 44.60 5.80 6.21
CA VAL A 632 44.51 5.82 7.68
C VAL A 632 43.12 6.22 8.19
N ALA A 633 42.39 7.07 7.46
CA ALA A 633 41.06 7.52 7.85
C ALA A 633 39.99 6.41 7.81
N ASP A 634 40.16 5.41 6.93
CA ASP A 634 39.12 4.44 6.54
C ASP A 634 39.44 2.98 6.94
N ARG A 635 40.04 2.73 8.11
CA ARG A 635 40.53 1.39 8.52
C ARG A 635 39.45 0.28 8.56
N ASN A 636 38.18 0.65 8.68
CA ASN A 636 37.02 -0.26 8.74
C ASN A 636 36.10 -0.13 7.50
N SER A 637 36.56 0.55 6.45
CA SER A 637 35.84 0.69 5.19
C SER A 637 36.67 0.09 4.04
N PRO A 638 36.03 -0.31 2.94
CA PRO A 638 36.75 -0.74 1.75
C PRO A 638 37.67 0.36 1.25
N THR A 639 38.72 -0.03 0.50
CA THR A 639 39.61 0.93 -0.15
C THR A 639 38.79 1.98 -0.91
N ASN A 640 39.07 3.26 -0.67
CA ASN A 640 38.28 4.35 -1.22
C ASN A 640 38.28 4.31 -2.75
N LEU A 641 37.08 4.33 -3.36
CA LEU A 641 36.91 4.27 -4.81
C LEU A 641 37.68 5.38 -5.56
N ASP A 642 37.84 6.57 -4.94
CA ASP A 642 38.62 7.69 -5.49
C ASP A 642 40.09 7.29 -5.74
N ILE A 643 40.65 6.44 -4.88
CA ILE A 643 42.03 5.94 -5.00
C ILE A 643 42.16 4.96 -6.17
N VAL A 644 41.09 4.24 -6.50
CA VAL A 644 41.07 3.25 -7.58
C VAL A 644 40.76 3.91 -8.95
N GLU A 645 39.91 4.95 -8.97
CA GLU A 645 39.52 5.67 -10.18
C GLU A 645 40.52 6.74 -10.62
N ASN A 646 41.07 7.53 -9.68
CA ASN A 646 41.85 8.72 -10.00
C ASN A 646 43.36 8.47 -10.00
N LEU A 647 43.82 7.78 -11.04
CA LEU A 647 45.24 7.44 -11.23
C LEU A 647 46.18 8.66 -11.23
N THR A 648 45.72 9.81 -11.70
CA THR A 648 46.52 11.06 -11.68
C THR A 648 46.81 11.53 -10.26
N ARG A 649 45.81 11.46 -9.38
CA ARG A 649 45.88 12.03 -8.04
C ARG A 649 46.70 11.16 -7.09
N PHE A 650 46.63 9.84 -7.25
CA PHE A 650 47.16 8.88 -6.29
C PHE A 650 48.30 8.02 -6.82
N HIS A 651 48.41 7.84 -8.14
CA HIS A 651 49.35 6.88 -8.75
C HIS A 651 50.32 7.52 -9.76
N GLY A 652 50.27 8.83 -9.97
CA GLY A 652 51.23 9.58 -10.81
C GLY A 652 51.03 9.44 -12.32
N PHE A 653 49.85 9.00 -12.77
CA PHE A 653 49.51 8.89 -14.19
C PHE A 653 49.08 10.24 -14.80
N PRO A 654 49.27 10.47 -16.11
CA PRO A 654 48.70 11.65 -16.77
C PRO A 654 47.17 11.69 -16.75
N SER A 655 46.57 12.89 -16.76
CA SER A 655 45.10 13.08 -16.77
C SER A 655 44.40 12.35 -17.93
N ARG A 656 45.06 12.27 -19.09
CA ARG A 656 44.54 11.53 -20.26
C ARG A 656 44.42 10.03 -20.00
N CYS A 657 45.41 9.43 -19.33
CA CYS A 657 45.36 8.02 -18.94
C CYS A 657 44.24 7.77 -17.91
N THR A 658 44.02 8.71 -16.99
CA THR A 658 42.92 8.60 -16.01
C THR A 658 41.55 8.62 -16.69
N MET A 659 41.32 9.49 -17.68
CA MET A 659 40.06 9.50 -18.43
C MET A 659 39.81 8.19 -19.20
N THR A 660 40.85 7.65 -19.84
CA THR A 660 40.77 6.36 -20.54
C THR A 660 40.51 5.22 -19.55
N TRP A 661 41.24 5.20 -18.42
CA TRP A 661 41.05 4.25 -17.33
C TRP A 661 39.63 4.27 -16.80
N GLN A 662 39.12 5.44 -16.41
CA GLN A 662 37.74 5.63 -15.93
C GLN A 662 36.70 5.14 -16.94
N LYS A 663 36.92 5.32 -18.25
CA LYS A 663 36.03 4.80 -19.29
C LYS A 663 36.04 3.27 -19.34
N VAL A 664 37.22 2.67 -19.19
CA VAL A 664 37.45 1.23 -19.23
C VAL A 664 36.90 0.52 -17.98
N VAL A 665 37.12 1.09 -16.79
CA VAL A 665 36.72 0.45 -15.52
C VAL A 665 35.30 0.81 -15.09
N ARG A 666 34.62 1.73 -15.76
CA ARG A 666 33.26 2.20 -15.39
C ARG A 666 32.28 1.07 -15.05
N GLU A 667 32.26 0.01 -15.85
CA GLU A 667 31.32 -1.09 -15.68
C GLU A 667 31.63 -1.94 -14.42
N ILE A 668 32.89 -2.01 -13.99
CA ILE A 668 33.29 -2.68 -12.75
C ILE A 668 33.27 -1.75 -11.53
N MET A 669 33.31 -0.43 -11.74
CA MET A 669 33.18 0.54 -10.64
C MET A 669 31.75 0.67 -10.13
N LYS A 670 30.72 0.44 -10.96
CA LYS A 670 29.32 0.39 -10.49
C LYS A 670 29.10 -0.63 -9.36
N PRO A 671 29.50 -1.91 -9.48
CA PRO A 671 29.37 -2.86 -8.38
C PRO A 671 30.29 -2.54 -7.20
N TYR A 672 31.46 -1.92 -7.42
CA TYR A 672 32.35 -1.45 -6.35
C TYR A 672 31.70 -0.36 -5.49
N ASP A 673 31.08 0.62 -6.13
CA ASP A 673 30.35 1.72 -5.50
C ASP A 673 29.13 1.20 -4.70
N ILE A 674 28.37 0.24 -5.26
CA ILE A 674 27.29 -0.43 -4.52
C ILE A 674 27.84 -1.07 -3.24
N ALA A 675 28.93 -1.82 -3.32
CA ALA A 675 29.54 -2.46 -2.17
C ALA A 675 30.05 -1.45 -1.13
N CYS A 676 30.73 -0.37 -1.56
CA CYS A 676 31.16 0.71 -0.66
C CYS A 676 29.97 1.35 0.07
N ARG A 677 28.88 1.65 -0.64
CA ARG A 677 27.66 2.19 -0.01
C ARG A 677 27.06 1.24 1.01
N VAL A 678 27.08 -0.08 0.78
CA VAL A 678 26.60 -1.06 1.75
C VAL A 678 27.39 -0.97 3.06
N THR A 679 28.70 -0.77 3.01
CA THR A 679 29.53 -0.61 4.21
C THR A 679 29.34 0.72 4.94
N GLN A 680 28.94 1.77 4.22
CA GLN A 680 28.72 3.12 4.77
C GLN A 680 27.29 3.35 5.29
N LYS A 681 26.36 2.42 5.02
CA LYS A 681 24.98 2.53 5.51
C LYS A 681 24.93 2.30 7.01
N ALA A 682 24.76 3.39 7.76
CA ALA A 682 24.43 3.33 9.17
C ALA A 682 23.15 2.50 9.40
N ASP A 683 23.19 1.58 10.36
CA ASP A 683 22.00 0.95 10.91
C ASP A 683 21.48 1.82 12.06
N PRO A 684 20.39 2.60 11.85
CA PRO A 684 19.89 3.53 12.88
C PRO A 684 19.47 2.81 14.17
N SER A 685 19.24 1.50 14.09
CA SER A 685 18.84 0.71 15.24
C SER A 685 20.03 0.19 16.05
N ALA A 686 21.21 0.07 15.43
CA ALA A 686 22.46 -0.27 16.11
C ALA A 686 22.97 0.91 16.94
N GLU A 687 22.97 2.12 16.39
CA GLU A 687 23.37 3.33 17.11
C GLU A 687 22.48 3.56 18.35
N ALA A 688 21.15 3.44 18.19
CA ALA A 688 20.21 3.55 19.30
C ALA A 688 20.39 2.45 20.37
N TYR A 689 20.77 1.24 19.94
CA TYR A 689 21.10 0.12 20.84
C TYR A 689 22.36 0.39 21.64
N GLU A 690 23.45 0.79 20.98
CA GLU A 690 24.75 1.04 21.59
C GLU A 690 24.69 2.22 22.57
N GLY A 691 23.99 3.30 22.20
CA GLY A 691 23.76 4.43 23.10
C GLY A 691 22.90 4.08 24.33
N LEU A 692 21.96 3.14 24.22
CA LEU A 692 21.20 2.63 25.37
C LEU A 692 22.06 1.68 26.23
N LEU A 693 22.84 0.80 25.60
CA LEU A 693 23.73 -0.13 26.26
C LEU A 693 24.76 0.60 27.10
N ALA A 694 25.43 1.62 26.55
CA ALA A 694 26.42 2.41 27.26
C ALA A 694 25.83 3.07 28.52
N ARG A 695 24.64 3.68 28.41
CA ARG A 695 23.94 4.30 29.55
C ARG A 695 23.55 3.29 30.62
N LEU A 696 23.02 2.13 30.23
CA LEU A 696 22.63 1.08 31.18
C LEU A 696 23.84 0.44 31.85
N TYR A 697 24.91 0.23 31.09
CA TYR A 697 26.17 -0.30 31.59
C TYR A 697 26.77 0.63 32.65
N GLN A 698 26.86 1.94 32.38
CA GLN A 698 27.31 2.93 33.35
C GLN A 698 26.40 2.97 34.58
N ALA A 699 25.08 2.95 34.39
CA ALA A 699 24.14 2.96 35.52
C ALA A 699 24.25 1.71 36.41
N GLU A 700 24.57 0.54 35.86
CA GLU A 700 24.78 -0.68 36.65
C GLU A 700 26.15 -0.72 37.32
N LEU A 701 27.20 -0.21 36.69
CA LEU A 701 28.50 -0.03 37.34
C LEU A 701 28.42 0.92 38.54
N ASN A 702 27.74 2.05 38.38
CA ASN A 702 27.56 3.03 39.46
C ASN A 702 26.82 2.44 40.67
N LYS A 703 25.91 1.48 40.45
CA LYS A 703 25.19 0.78 41.53
C LYS A 703 26.03 -0.29 42.23
N SER A 704 26.88 -0.99 41.47
CA SER A 704 27.72 -2.07 41.99
C SER A 704 29.07 -1.59 42.52
N GLY A 705 29.38 -0.29 42.39
CA GLY A 705 30.67 0.28 42.79
C GLY A 705 31.82 -0.01 41.81
N GLY A 706 31.49 -0.38 40.57
CA GLY A 706 32.45 -0.70 39.52
C GLY A 706 32.96 0.53 38.76
N SER A 707 34.16 0.45 38.20
CA SER A 707 34.79 1.50 37.37
C SER A 707 34.77 1.15 35.89
N THR A 708 34.69 2.16 35.01
CA THR A 708 34.81 2.02 33.55
C THR A 708 36.26 2.02 33.05
N ALA A 709 37.24 2.25 33.93
CA ALA A 709 38.65 2.27 33.55
C ALA A 709 39.18 0.87 33.19
N LEU A 710 40.17 0.83 32.29
CA LEU A 710 40.98 -0.37 32.05
C LEU A 710 41.64 -0.77 33.37
N THR A 711 41.33 -1.97 33.84
CA THR A 711 41.77 -2.49 35.13
C THR A 711 42.26 -3.92 34.99
N THR A 712 43.33 -4.24 35.70
CA THR A 712 43.87 -5.59 35.83
C THR A 712 43.28 -6.33 37.04
N ASP A 713 42.44 -5.68 37.85
CA ASP A 713 41.78 -6.27 39.01
C ASP A 713 40.67 -7.26 38.56
N PRO A 714 40.78 -8.55 38.92
CA PRO A 714 39.79 -9.58 38.58
C PRO A 714 38.37 -9.29 39.10
N GLU A 715 38.23 -8.66 40.26
CA GLU A 715 36.91 -8.35 40.83
C GLU A 715 36.22 -7.23 40.04
N GLN A 716 36.95 -6.17 39.72
CA GLN A 716 36.44 -5.13 38.81
C GLN A 716 36.12 -5.69 37.42
N HIS A 717 36.93 -6.60 36.89
CA HIS A 717 36.63 -7.26 35.61
C HIS A 717 35.33 -8.08 35.68
N ARG A 718 35.10 -8.80 36.79
CA ARG A 718 33.87 -9.55 37.02
C ARG A 718 32.65 -8.63 37.14
N LEU A 719 32.78 -7.49 37.82
CA LEU A 719 31.73 -6.47 37.92
C LEU A 719 31.41 -5.86 36.55
N GLN A 720 32.42 -5.55 35.73
CA GLN A 720 32.24 -5.09 34.37
C GLN A 720 31.51 -6.13 33.49
N GLN A 721 31.90 -7.40 33.58
CA GLN A 721 31.24 -8.49 32.84
C GLN A 721 29.79 -8.72 33.31
N LEU A 722 29.50 -8.57 34.60
CA LEU A 722 28.14 -8.70 35.13
C LEU A 722 27.28 -7.51 34.71
N ALA A 723 27.81 -6.28 34.82
CA ALA A 723 27.11 -5.06 34.44
C ALA A 723 26.72 -5.07 32.95
N ILE A 724 27.62 -5.51 32.05
CA ILE A 724 27.28 -5.61 30.63
C ILE A 724 26.21 -6.68 30.37
N LYS A 725 26.28 -7.84 31.03
CA LYS A 725 25.23 -8.89 30.92
C LYS A 725 23.87 -8.37 31.38
N VAL A 726 23.80 -7.68 32.52
CA VAL A 726 22.56 -7.10 33.05
C VAL A 726 22.03 -6.01 32.11
N ALA A 727 22.90 -5.16 31.57
CA ALA A 727 22.53 -4.12 30.61
C ALA A 727 21.91 -4.73 29.34
N HIS A 728 22.51 -5.77 28.77
CA HIS A 728 21.93 -6.51 27.65
C HIS A 728 20.53 -7.05 27.99
N VAL A 729 20.37 -7.76 29.10
CA VAL A 729 19.06 -8.34 29.52
C VAL A 729 18.00 -7.24 29.70
N ARG A 730 18.39 -6.08 30.22
CA ARG A 730 17.48 -4.95 30.39
C ARG A 730 16.97 -4.39 29.06
N ILE A 731 17.82 -4.27 28.04
CA ILE A 731 17.42 -3.81 26.70
C ILE A 731 16.32 -4.71 26.13
N GLY A 732 16.41 -6.03 26.34
CA GLY A 732 15.30 -6.94 26.02
C GLY A 732 15.18 -7.35 24.56
N HIS A 733 16.22 -7.10 23.76
CA HIS A 733 16.43 -7.71 22.46
C HIS A 733 17.94 -7.82 22.17
N PRO A 734 18.38 -8.75 21.30
CA PRO A 734 19.79 -8.87 20.93
C PRO A 734 20.27 -7.62 20.19
N ARG A 735 21.60 -7.43 20.16
CA ARG A 735 22.21 -6.37 19.35
C ARG A 735 21.79 -6.59 17.88
N PRO A 736 21.32 -5.55 17.18
CA PRO A 736 21.13 -5.63 15.73
C PRO A 736 22.45 -5.97 15.02
N HIS A 737 22.40 -6.97 14.14
CA HIS A 737 23.55 -7.48 13.38
C HIS A 737 23.24 -7.59 11.87
N ALA A 738 22.10 -7.07 11.41
CA ALA A 738 21.67 -7.24 10.02
C ALA A 738 22.66 -6.60 9.05
N SER A 739 23.23 -5.43 9.36
CA SER A 739 24.23 -4.76 8.52
C SER A 739 25.61 -5.42 8.60
N ASP A 740 26.03 -5.88 9.77
CA ASP A 740 27.36 -6.47 10.00
C ASP A 740 27.65 -7.63 9.02
N ARG A 741 26.66 -8.51 8.82
CA ARG A 741 26.83 -9.66 7.93
C ARG A 741 27.04 -9.24 6.47
N PHE A 742 26.36 -8.20 6.02
CA PHE A 742 26.44 -7.73 4.63
C PHE A 742 27.63 -6.81 4.39
N THR A 743 28.12 -6.15 5.45
CA THR A 743 29.38 -5.40 5.40
C THR A 743 30.53 -6.32 5.00
N VAL A 744 30.64 -7.50 5.63
CA VAL A 744 31.66 -8.50 5.27
C VAL A 744 31.51 -9.00 3.82
N GLU A 745 30.27 -9.23 3.35
CA GLU A 745 30.01 -9.61 1.95
C GLU A 745 30.35 -8.48 0.96
N ALA A 746 30.12 -7.22 1.32
CA ALA A 746 30.50 -6.07 0.51
C ALA A 746 32.02 -6.00 0.33
N PHE A 747 32.80 -6.26 1.40
CA PHE A 747 34.26 -6.39 1.29
C PHE A 747 34.66 -7.52 0.34
N TRP A 748 33.94 -8.64 0.31
CA TRP A 748 34.25 -9.72 -0.64
C TRP A 748 34.08 -9.26 -2.10
N VAL A 749 33.08 -8.44 -2.39
CA VAL A 749 32.88 -7.85 -3.73
C VAL A 749 34.02 -6.89 -4.08
N THR A 750 34.42 -5.99 -3.16
CA THR A 750 35.50 -5.02 -3.42
C THR A 750 36.86 -5.71 -3.60
N VAL A 751 37.16 -6.72 -2.76
CA VAL A 751 38.40 -7.51 -2.86
C VAL A 751 38.46 -8.27 -4.19
N GLU A 752 37.35 -8.86 -4.66
CA GLU A 752 37.31 -9.52 -5.97
C GLU A 752 37.58 -8.53 -7.11
N ILE A 753 36.99 -7.34 -7.07
CA ILE A 753 37.22 -6.32 -8.10
C ILE A 753 38.69 -5.89 -8.12
N LEU A 754 39.30 -5.65 -6.96
CA LEU A 754 40.73 -5.29 -6.87
C LEU A 754 41.62 -6.41 -7.42
N LEU A 755 41.33 -7.67 -7.09
CA LEU A 755 42.03 -8.83 -7.63
C LEU A 755 41.88 -8.94 -9.16
N LEU A 756 40.66 -8.80 -9.68
CA LEU A 756 40.40 -8.86 -11.12
C LEU A 756 41.12 -7.74 -11.87
N LEU A 757 41.13 -6.52 -11.33
CA LEU A 757 41.88 -5.40 -11.91
C LEU A 757 43.38 -5.65 -11.91
N ALA A 758 43.94 -6.09 -10.78
CA ALA A 758 45.37 -6.37 -10.67
C ALA A 758 45.83 -7.50 -11.60
N LEU A 759 45.07 -8.59 -11.66
CA LEU A 759 45.36 -9.73 -12.52
C LEU A 759 45.24 -9.36 -14.01
N ALA A 760 44.24 -8.56 -14.37
CA ALA A 760 44.09 -8.06 -15.73
C ALA A 760 45.25 -7.13 -16.13
N ILE A 761 45.71 -6.24 -15.24
CA ILE A 761 46.88 -5.40 -15.49
C ILE A 761 48.14 -6.26 -15.62
N SER A 762 48.37 -7.21 -14.70
CA SER A 762 49.53 -8.12 -14.74
C SER A 762 49.61 -8.85 -16.08
N LYS A 763 48.48 -9.43 -16.51
CA LYS A 763 48.38 -10.14 -17.78
C LYS A 763 48.58 -9.23 -19.00
N ALA A 764 48.01 -8.03 -18.99
CA ALA A 764 48.19 -7.05 -20.06
C ALA A 764 49.67 -6.61 -20.20
N CYS A 765 50.39 -6.57 -19.08
CA CYS A 765 51.83 -6.26 -19.08
C CYS A 765 52.68 -7.44 -19.60
N GLU A 766 52.21 -8.69 -19.48
CA GLU A 766 52.85 -9.89 -20.04
C GLU A 766 52.67 -9.98 -21.57
N GLU A 767 51.46 -9.71 -22.08
CA GLU A 767 51.13 -9.81 -23.51
C GLU A 767 51.86 -8.78 -24.40
N LYS A 768 52.50 -7.76 -23.82
CA LYS A 768 53.06 -6.59 -24.53
C LYS A 768 54.58 -6.49 -24.60
N MET A 769 55.33 -7.56 -24.31
CA MET A 769 56.80 -7.52 -24.34
C MET A 769 57.35 -7.12 -25.73
N GLN A 770 57.76 -5.85 -25.87
CA GLN A 770 58.61 -5.35 -26.93
C GLN A 770 59.78 -4.55 -26.31
N PRO A 771 61.01 -4.65 -26.88
CA PRO A 771 62.25 -4.17 -26.25
C PRO A 771 62.38 -2.64 -26.04
N ASN A 772 61.43 -1.82 -26.49
CA ASN A 772 61.47 -0.34 -26.38
C ASN A 772 60.46 0.25 -25.37
N VAL A 773 59.80 -0.55 -24.53
CA VAL A 773 58.64 -0.14 -23.69
C VAL A 773 58.88 -0.34 -22.17
N GLU A 774 60.13 -0.43 -21.71
CA GLU A 774 60.44 -0.84 -20.33
C GLU A 774 59.98 0.16 -19.24
N ALA A 775 60.07 1.48 -19.46
CA ALA A 775 59.77 2.48 -18.42
C ALA A 775 58.27 2.62 -18.06
N ASN A 776 57.36 2.32 -18.99
CA ASN A 776 55.91 2.45 -18.77
C ASN A 776 55.28 1.21 -18.13
N ILE A 777 55.85 0.02 -18.38
CA ILE A 777 55.38 -1.24 -17.80
C ILE A 777 55.57 -1.24 -16.28
N THR A 778 56.68 -0.70 -15.79
CA THR A 778 56.98 -0.62 -14.34
C THR A 778 55.94 0.19 -13.54
N HIS A 779 55.28 1.20 -14.14
CA HIS A 779 54.24 1.97 -13.46
C HIS A 779 52.92 1.18 -13.34
N TRP A 780 52.56 0.42 -14.38
CA TRP A 780 51.39 -0.47 -14.35
C TRP A 780 51.63 -1.68 -13.44
N GLU A 781 52.85 -2.21 -13.36
CA GLU A 781 53.23 -3.25 -12.39
C GLU A 781 53.08 -2.75 -10.95
N LYS A 782 53.56 -1.54 -10.65
CA LYS A 782 53.37 -0.92 -9.32
C LYS A 782 51.90 -0.70 -8.98
N LEU A 783 51.06 -0.36 -9.97
CA LEU A 783 49.62 -0.22 -9.78
C LEU A 783 48.95 -1.57 -9.50
N ALA A 784 49.35 -2.63 -10.21
CA ALA A 784 48.86 -3.99 -9.97
C ALA A 784 49.27 -4.50 -8.57
N GLU A 785 50.52 -4.29 -8.18
CA GLU A 785 51.02 -4.60 -6.82
C GLU A 785 50.23 -3.83 -5.76
N PHE A 786 49.97 -2.53 -5.97
CA PHE A 786 49.15 -1.71 -5.08
C PHE A 786 47.74 -2.30 -4.90
N PHE A 787 47.05 -2.67 -5.98
CA PHE A 787 45.71 -3.27 -5.89
C PHE A 787 45.72 -4.62 -5.17
N LEU A 788 46.75 -5.45 -5.33
CA LEU A 788 46.90 -6.72 -4.60
C LEU A 788 47.13 -6.51 -3.10
N LEU A 789 47.99 -5.55 -2.74
CA LEU A 789 48.21 -5.15 -1.35
C LEU A 789 46.92 -4.63 -0.69
N ARG A 790 46.16 -3.81 -1.42
CA ARG A 790 44.85 -3.31 -0.95
C ARG A 790 43.81 -4.42 -0.83
N ALA A 791 43.77 -5.35 -1.77
CA ALA A 791 42.90 -6.53 -1.69
C ALA A 791 43.20 -7.35 -0.44
N SER A 792 44.48 -7.51 -0.07
CA SER A 792 44.88 -8.22 1.15
C SER A 792 44.48 -7.46 2.42
N ALA A 793 44.74 -6.15 2.48
CA ALA A 793 44.36 -5.31 3.61
C ALA A 793 42.84 -5.27 3.84
N ASP A 794 42.06 -5.18 2.75
CA ASP A 794 40.60 -5.19 2.80
C ASP A 794 40.06 -6.58 3.21
N ALA A 795 40.72 -7.67 2.82
CA ALA A 795 40.39 -9.03 3.28
C ALA A 795 40.65 -9.22 4.79
N GLU A 796 41.73 -8.64 5.33
CA GLU A 796 42.00 -8.60 6.77
C GLU A 796 40.98 -7.74 7.54
N ALA A 797 40.57 -6.60 6.97
CA ALA A 797 39.50 -5.79 7.55
C ALA A 797 38.18 -6.58 7.62
N ALA A 798 37.83 -7.28 6.55
CA ALA A 798 36.67 -8.16 6.50
C ALA A 798 36.74 -9.28 7.55
N HIS A 799 37.91 -9.88 7.76
CA HIS A 799 38.14 -10.88 8.81
C HIS A 799 37.90 -10.33 10.21
N ARG A 800 38.47 -9.15 10.54
CA ARG A 800 38.27 -8.50 11.84
C ARG A 800 36.79 -8.19 12.10
N LEU A 801 36.08 -7.67 11.10
CA LEU A 801 34.64 -7.39 11.19
C LEU A 801 33.81 -8.68 11.34
N ALA A 802 34.20 -9.76 10.66
CA ALA A 802 33.55 -11.06 10.80
C ALA A 802 33.73 -11.66 12.21
N ASP A 803 34.89 -11.47 12.83
CA ASP A 803 35.17 -11.93 14.19
C ASP A 803 34.43 -11.08 15.25
N GLN A 804 34.43 -9.75 15.10
CA GLN A 804 33.68 -8.82 15.97
C GLN A 804 32.17 -9.08 15.93
N SER A 805 31.63 -9.41 14.75
CA SER A 805 30.23 -9.75 14.56
C SER A 805 29.88 -11.18 14.98
N LYS A 806 30.83 -11.96 15.50
CA LYS A 806 30.69 -13.38 15.89
C LYS A 806 30.17 -14.27 14.74
N SER A 807 30.43 -13.89 13.50
CA SER A 807 30.01 -14.63 12.30
C SER A 807 31.07 -15.65 11.90
N HIS A 808 31.15 -16.76 12.64
CA HIS A 808 32.24 -17.74 12.52
C HIS A 808 32.46 -18.29 11.11
N SER A 809 31.40 -18.69 10.39
CA SER A 809 31.54 -19.19 9.01
C SER A 809 32.13 -18.13 8.06
N LYS A 810 31.80 -16.85 8.26
CA LYS A 810 32.36 -15.75 7.43
C LYS A 810 33.81 -15.48 7.79
N ALA A 811 34.17 -15.54 9.06
CA ALA A 811 35.55 -15.38 9.51
C ALA A 811 36.47 -16.47 8.89
N ILE A 812 35.99 -17.72 8.80
CA ILE A 812 36.71 -18.81 8.12
C ILE A 812 36.93 -18.50 6.64
N LEU A 813 35.89 -18.05 5.93
CA LEU A 813 36.00 -17.68 4.51
C LEU A 813 36.92 -16.48 4.29
N CYS A 814 36.93 -15.49 5.18
CA CYS A 814 37.88 -14.38 5.13
C CYS A 814 39.33 -14.87 5.33
N ARG A 815 39.59 -15.88 6.17
CA ARG A 815 40.93 -16.47 6.30
C ARG A 815 41.39 -17.06 4.97
N LEU A 816 40.51 -17.78 4.27
CA LEU A 816 40.81 -18.31 2.94
C LEU A 816 41.11 -17.17 1.95
N LEU A 817 40.29 -16.11 1.96
CA LEU A 817 40.47 -14.95 1.10
C LEU A 817 41.83 -14.25 1.34
N ILE A 818 42.25 -14.12 2.60
CA ILE A 818 43.56 -13.57 2.95
C ILE A 818 44.68 -14.42 2.32
N LEU A 819 44.64 -15.75 2.50
CA LEU A 819 45.63 -16.66 1.93
C LEU A 819 45.69 -16.57 0.39
N GLN A 820 44.53 -16.43 -0.27
CA GLN A 820 44.44 -16.24 -1.72
C GLN A 820 45.08 -14.92 -2.15
N THR A 821 44.74 -13.80 -1.51
CA THR A 821 45.29 -12.48 -1.84
C THR A 821 46.81 -12.43 -1.65
N GLN A 822 47.34 -13.07 -0.61
CA GLN A 822 48.77 -13.16 -0.32
C GLN A 822 49.53 -13.98 -1.39
N TYR A 823 48.94 -15.09 -1.85
CA TYR A 823 49.49 -15.88 -2.95
C TYR A 823 49.55 -15.06 -4.24
N GLU A 824 48.44 -14.44 -4.64
CA GLU A 824 48.40 -13.66 -5.89
C GLU A 824 49.35 -12.46 -5.87
N HIS A 825 49.47 -11.78 -4.74
CA HIS A 825 50.47 -10.73 -4.52
C HIS A 825 51.90 -11.25 -4.72
N THR A 826 52.24 -12.38 -4.11
CA THR A 826 53.58 -12.96 -4.19
C THR A 826 53.87 -13.49 -5.60
N ALA A 827 52.89 -14.13 -6.24
CA ALA A 827 52.98 -14.60 -7.61
C ALA A 827 53.17 -13.44 -8.60
N HIS A 828 52.47 -12.31 -8.41
CA HIS A 828 52.69 -11.10 -9.22
C HIS A 828 54.09 -10.54 -9.04
N ARG A 829 54.57 -10.38 -7.79
CA ARG A 829 55.95 -9.91 -7.52
C ARG A 829 56.99 -10.83 -8.15
N PHE A 830 56.76 -12.14 -8.13
CA PHE A 830 57.61 -13.11 -8.82
C PHE A 830 57.59 -12.90 -10.34
N ARG A 831 56.42 -12.79 -10.98
CA ARG A 831 56.31 -12.52 -12.43
C ARG A 831 56.99 -11.20 -12.85
N ALA A 832 56.83 -10.15 -12.05
CA ALA A 832 57.50 -8.88 -12.27
C ALA A 832 59.03 -9.00 -12.11
N ALA A 833 59.51 -9.75 -11.11
CA ALA A 833 60.94 -10.01 -10.91
C ALA A 833 61.58 -10.84 -12.04
N VAL A 834 60.85 -11.82 -12.59
CA VAL A 834 61.25 -12.55 -13.82
C VAL A 834 61.39 -11.58 -14.98
N ARG A 835 60.38 -10.72 -15.20
CA ARG A 835 60.38 -9.74 -16.29
C ARG A 835 61.51 -8.73 -16.19
N ASN A 836 61.75 -8.19 -15.00
CA ASN A 836 62.78 -7.19 -14.74
C ASN A 836 64.18 -7.80 -14.55
N ARG A 837 64.36 -9.10 -14.86
CA ARG A 837 65.61 -9.87 -14.73
C ARG A 837 66.26 -9.75 -13.34
N SER A 838 65.46 -9.47 -12.32
CA SER A 838 65.94 -9.22 -10.95
C SER A 838 66.14 -10.50 -10.14
N LEU A 839 65.70 -11.65 -10.66
CA LEU A 839 65.93 -12.99 -10.09
C LEU A 839 67.35 -13.51 -10.30
N SER A 840 68.20 -12.81 -11.06
CA SER A 840 69.63 -13.14 -11.16
C SER A 840 70.39 -12.86 -9.86
N ASP A 841 69.84 -12.06 -8.95
CA ASP A 841 70.37 -11.84 -7.61
C ASP A 841 69.95 -12.97 -6.65
N CYS A 842 70.93 -13.62 -6.02
CA CYS A 842 70.71 -14.70 -5.06
C CYS A 842 69.88 -14.24 -3.86
N LYS A 843 70.04 -12.98 -3.41
CA LYS A 843 69.30 -12.44 -2.26
C LYS A 843 67.80 -12.38 -2.54
N THR A 844 67.40 -11.88 -3.69
CA THR A 844 66.00 -11.80 -4.11
C THR A 844 65.38 -13.18 -4.24
N ARG A 845 66.14 -14.16 -4.75
CA ARG A 845 65.70 -15.56 -4.84
C ARG A 845 65.47 -16.17 -3.45
N ASP A 846 66.42 -15.97 -2.53
CA ASP A 846 66.31 -16.46 -1.14
C ASP A 846 65.13 -15.81 -0.38
N GLU A 847 64.84 -14.54 -0.64
CA GLU A 847 63.68 -13.84 -0.08
C GLU A 847 62.34 -14.46 -0.52
N PHE A 848 62.21 -14.83 -1.80
CA PHE A 848 61.02 -15.51 -2.31
C PHE A 848 60.88 -16.91 -1.72
N VAL A 849 61.96 -17.69 -1.66
CA VAL A 849 61.96 -19.02 -1.03
C VAL A 849 61.55 -18.94 0.44
N GLY A 850 62.11 -17.99 1.19
CA GLY A 850 61.74 -17.75 2.58
C GLY A 850 60.28 -17.31 2.75
N THR A 851 59.74 -16.53 1.81
CA THR A 851 58.33 -16.11 1.81
C THR A 851 57.39 -17.28 1.55
N CYS A 852 57.71 -18.13 0.56
CA CYS A 852 56.96 -19.35 0.28
C CYS A 852 56.98 -20.33 1.46
N ALA A 853 58.14 -20.54 2.09
CA ALA A 853 58.27 -21.41 3.25
C ALA A 853 57.38 -20.96 4.42
N ARG A 854 57.40 -19.67 4.77
CA ARG A 854 56.53 -19.11 5.82
C ARG A 854 55.04 -19.25 5.46
N ALA A 855 54.67 -18.98 4.21
CA ALA A 855 53.28 -19.10 3.78
C ALA A 855 52.77 -20.56 3.85
N ILE A 856 53.60 -21.53 3.44
CA ILE A 856 53.30 -22.96 3.53
C ILE A 856 53.08 -23.40 5.00
N GLU A 857 53.93 -22.94 5.91
CA GLU A 857 53.80 -23.22 7.34
C GLU A 857 52.49 -22.67 7.91
N VAL A 858 52.16 -21.41 7.61
CA VAL A 858 50.91 -20.77 8.02
C VAL A 858 49.69 -21.53 7.48
N ILE A 859 49.70 -21.95 6.21
CA ILE A 859 48.56 -22.71 5.63
C ILE A 859 48.37 -24.04 6.37
N ARG A 860 49.46 -24.78 6.65
CA ARG A 860 49.39 -26.05 7.40
C ARG A 860 48.88 -25.85 8.82
N GLU A 861 49.32 -24.80 9.51
CA GLU A 861 48.83 -24.46 10.85
C GLU A 861 47.32 -24.16 10.81
N VAL A 862 46.87 -23.34 9.86
CA VAL A 862 45.47 -22.93 9.76
C VAL A 862 44.57 -24.10 9.32
N GLN A 863 45.05 -25.02 8.48
CA GLN A 863 44.35 -26.27 8.11
C GLN A 863 44.07 -27.18 9.31
N THR A 864 44.89 -27.12 10.37
CA THR A 864 44.69 -27.93 11.59
C THR A 864 43.93 -27.19 12.68
N SER A 865 44.15 -25.89 12.84
CA SER A 865 43.52 -25.07 13.89
C SER A 865 42.07 -24.69 13.57
N VAL A 866 41.74 -24.35 12.32
CA VAL A 866 40.39 -23.89 11.94
C VAL A 866 39.31 -24.96 12.13
N PRO A 867 39.46 -26.21 11.65
CA PRO A 867 38.48 -27.27 11.91
C PRO A 867 38.32 -27.57 13.40
N ARG A 868 39.43 -27.56 14.15
CA ARG A 868 39.44 -27.78 15.61
C ARG A 868 38.65 -26.71 16.36
N ASP A 869 38.93 -25.44 16.08
CA ASP A 869 38.25 -24.30 16.69
C ASP A 869 36.76 -24.24 16.34
N TYR A 870 36.42 -24.60 15.11
CA TYR A 870 35.03 -24.67 14.67
C TYR A 870 34.27 -25.80 15.39
N GLN A 871 34.85 -26.99 15.49
CA GLN A 871 34.25 -28.13 16.20
C GLN A 871 34.07 -27.86 17.70
N ALA A 872 35.08 -27.29 18.37
CA ALA A 872 35.02 -26.95 19.79
C ALA A 872 33.93 -25.92 20.12
N ARG A 873 33.60 -25.03 19.19
CA ARG A 873 32.56 -24.01 19.36
C ARG A 873 31.16 -24.55 19.03
N VAL A 874 31.03 -25.44 18.03
CA VAL A 874 29.76 -26.08 17.68
C VAL A 874 29.26 -27.03 18.78
N GLN A 875 30.16 -27.68 19.52
CA GLN A 875 29.80 -28.55 20.66
C GLN A 875 29.09 -27.82 21.81
N LYS A 876 29.17 -26.48 21.91
CA LYS A 876 28.48 -25.69 22.95
C LYS A 876 26.98 -25.46 22.69
N ASP A 877 26.48 -25.66 21.46
CA ASP A 877 25.11 -25.28 21.04
C ASP A 877 24.11 -26.46 20.84
N LEU A 878 24.46 -27.70 21.24
CA LEU A 878 23.61 -28.92 21.35
C LEU A 878 22.72 -29.39 20.17
N LEU A 879 23.08 -30.54 19.55
CA LEU A 879 22.31 -31.78 19.28
C LEU A 879 23.10 -32.66 18.28
N ALA A 880 23.24 -33.97 18.56
CA ALA A 880 24.19 -34.87 17.89
C ALA A 880 24.01 -35.04 16.36
N GLY A 881 22.81 -34.81 15.81
CA GLY A 881 22.51 -34.95 14.38
C GLY A 881 22.96 -33.79 13.49
N VAL A 882 23.25 -32.61 14.06
CA VAL A 882 23.68 -31.40 13.32
C VAL A 882 25.21 -31.34 13.14
N ASN A 883 25.94 -32.24 13.79
CA ASN A 883 27.41 -32.22 13.80
C ASN A 883 28.03 -32.75 12.50
N ALA A 884 27.40 -33.72 11.84
CA ALA A 884 27.90 -34.29 10.57
C ALA A 884 27.87 -33.25 9.43
N THR A 885 26.73 -32.58 9.23
CA THR A 885 26.54 -31.56 8.18
C THR A 885 27.41 -30.32 8.36
N LYS A 886 27.81 -29.99 9.60
CA LYS A 886 28.69 -28.86 9.91
C LYS A 886 30.18 -29.18 9.72
N ALA A 887 30.62 -30.42 9.94
CA ALA A 887 31.99 -30.85 9.66
C ALA A 887 32.25 -30.90 8.14
N ASP A 888 31.29 -31.45 7.39
CA ASP A 888 31.32 -31.49 5.92
C ASP A 888 31.40 -30.06 5.33
N TRP A 889 30.76 -29.08 5.96
CA TRP A 889 30.81 -27.69 5.53
C TRP A 889 32.24 -27.11 5.56
N VAL A 890 32.99 -27.32 6.65
CA VAL A 890 34.38 -26.83 6.79
C VAL A 890 35.29 -27.53 5.78
N GLN A 891 35.05 -28.82 5.54
CA GLN A 891 35.82 -29.59 4.56
C GLN A 891 35.71 -28.97 3.16
N VAL A 892 34.49 -28.75 2.69
CA VAL A 892 34.21 -28.22 1.33
C VAL A 892 34.59 -26.74 1.19
N ASN A 893 34.33 -25.91 2.20
CA ASN A 893 34.46 -24.45 2.07
C ASN A 893 35.81 -23.90 2.55
N PHE A 894 36.65 -24.72 3.18
CA PHE A 894 37.95 -24.27 3.71
C PHE A 894 39.08 -25.26 3.43
N VAL A 895 38.94 -26.53 3.84
CA VAL A 895 40.05 -27.51 3.75
C VAL A 895 40.42 -27.79 2.29
N GLU A 896 39.46 -28.13 1.43
CA GLU A 896 39.70 -28.38 0.00
C GLU A 896 40.29 -27.16 -0.73
N PRO A 897 39.72 -25.93 -0.64
CA PRO A 897 40.33 -24.75 -1.25
C PRO A 897 41.72 -24.41 -0.70
N SER A 898 41.94 -24.57 0.61
CA SER A 898 43.26 -24.32 1.21
C SER A 898 44.32 -25.33 0.75
N GLN A 899 43.92 -26.57 0.45
CA GLN A 899 44.82 -27.57 -0.11
C GLN A 899 45.26 -27.18 -1.53
N LYS A 900 44.34 -26.71 -2.37
CA LYS A 900 44.71 -26.19 -3.70
C LYS A 900 45.70 -25.03 -3.61
N LEU A 901 45.55 -24.16 -2.61
CA LEU A 901 46.51 -23.08 -2.36
C LEU A 901 47.87 -23.61 -1.90
N LEU A 902 47.89 -24.60 -1.01
CA LEU A 902 49.12 -25.24 -0.58
C LEU A 902 49.87 -25.83 -1.77
N ASP A 903 49.16 -26.53 -2.67
CA ASP A 903 49.74 -27.10 -3.89
C ASP A 903 50.29 -26.00 -4.82
N ALA A 904 49.60 -24.87 -4.94
CA ALA A 904 50.07 -23.72 -5.71
C ALA A 904 51.33 -23.07 -5.13
N TRP A 905 51.42 -22.91 -3.81
CA TRP A 905 52.64 -22.42 -3.14
C TRP A 905 53.82 -23.39 -3.32
N ASN A 906 53.57 -24.71 -3.28
CA ASN A 906 54.59 -25.71 -3.57
C ASN A 906 55.06 -25.63 -5.02
N ASN A 907 54.14 -25.46 -5.98
CA ASN A 907 54.49 -25.29 -7.40
C ASN A 907 55.31 -24.01 -7.62
N LEU A 908 54.91 -22.87 -7.02
CA LEU A 908 55.66 -21.62 -7.10
C LEU A 908 57.09 -21.79 -6.56
N THR A 909 57.25 -22.52 -5.45
CA THR A 909 58.56 -22.85 -4.88
C THR A 909 59.42 -23.65 -5.84
N GLN A 910 58.84 -24.64 -6.53
CA GLN A 910 59.55 -25.42 -7.55
C GLN A 910 59.95 -24.56 -8.75
N THR A 911 59.08 -23.66 -9.21
CA THR A 911 59.37 -22.74 -10.33
C THR A 911 60.51 -21.76 -10.00
N ILE A 912 60.64 -21.30 -8.75
CA ILE A 912 61.74 -20.42 -8.32
C ILE A 912 63.12 -21.10 -8.48
N HIS A 913 63.20 -22.42 -8.41
CA HIS A 913 64.43 -23.21 -8.54
C HIS A 913 64.81 -23.56 -9.99
N ILE A 914 64.10 -23.06 -11.00
CA ILE A 914 64.46 -23.29 -12.41
C ILE A 914 65.61 -22.38 -12.81
N ASP A 915 66.75 -22.98 -13.13
CA ASP A 915 67.97 -22.27 -13.51
C ASP A 915 67.96 -21.79 -14.97
N ASN A 916 67.16 -22.41 -15.84
CA ASN A 916 67.07 -22.05 -17.26
C ASN A 916 66.14 -20.83 -17.47
N PRO A 917 66.64 -19.67 -17.95
CA PRO A 917 65.85 -18.46 -18.11
C PRO A 917 64.67 -18.60 -19.11
N GLU A 918 64.83 -19.39 -20.18
CA GLU A 918 63.78 -19.57 -21.18
C GLU A 918 62.64 -20.44 -20.67
N GLN A 919 62.97 -21.54 -19.96
CA GLN A 919 61.98 -22.37 -19.27
C GLN A 919 61.31 -21.63 -18.12
N LEU A 920 62.07 -20.84 -17.35
CA LEU A 920 61.56 -20.01 -16.27
C LEU A 920 60.57 -18.97 -16.80
N GLN A 921 60.90 -18.32 -17.92
CA GLN A 921 60.03 -17.33 -18.55
C GLN A 921 58.77 -17.96 -19.15
N GLN A 922 58.86 -19.15 -19.73
CA GLN A 922 57.72 -19.91 -20.24
C GLN A 922 56.76 -20.32 -19.11
N GLN A 923 57.27 -20.92 -18.03
CA GLN A 923 56.45 -21.31 -16.87
C GLN A 923 55.91 -20.12 -16.08
N ALA A 924 56.64 -19.00 -16.04
CA ALA A 924 56.15 -17.76 -15.42
C ALA A 924 55.04 -17.08 -16.24
N SER A 925 55.02 -17.29 -17.57
CA SER A 925 54.02 -16.76 -18.50
C SER A 925 52.76 -17.63 -18.65
N ASP A 926 52.82 -18.88 -18.21
CA ASP A 926 51.67 -19.78 -18.26
C ASP A 926 50.60 -19.37 -17.23
N ARG A 927 49.32 -19.59 -17.58
CA ARG A 927 48.18 -19.41 -16.65
C ARG A 927 48.28 -20.25 -15.37
N GLN A 928 49.25 -21.16 -15.27
CA GLN A 928 49.48 -22.06 -14.14
C GLN A 928 49.75 -21.34 -12.81
N LEU A 929 50.24 -20.09 -12.83
CA LEU A 929 50.54 -19.35 -11.60
C LEU A 929 49.35 -18.53 -11.06
N VAL A 930 48.24 -18.39 -11.80
CA VAL A 930 47.04 -17.67 -11.35
C VAL A 930 46.06 -18.67 -10.73
N MET A 931 45.71 -18.47 -9.48
CA MET A 931 44.88 -19.39 -8.68
C MET A 931 43.53 -18.80 -8.26
N TRP A 932 43.27 -17.53 -8.56
CA TRP A 932 42.05 -16.85 -8.14
C TRP A 932 40.75 -17.52 -8.67
N GLU A 933 39.93 -18.01 -7.74
CA GLU A 933 38.57 -18.47 -7.94
C GLU A 933 37.62 -17.75 -6.94
N PRO A 934 36.42 -17.31 -7.36
CA PRO A 934 35.48 -16.56 -6.51
C PRO A 934 34.71 -17.50 -5.55
N VAL A 935 35.42 -18.29 -4.75
CA VAL A 935 34.88 -19.32 -3.85
C VAL A 935 33.97 -18.69 -2.79
N VAL A 936 34.42 -17.58 -2.21
CA VAL A 936 33.71 -16.88 -1.13
C VAL A 936 32.41 -16.24 -1.63
N GLN A 937 32.41 -15.69 -2.85
CA GLN A 937 31.24 -15.11 -3.50
C GLN A 937 30.29 -16.20 -4.03
N GLY A 938 30.82 -17.36 -4.43
CA GLY A 938 30.02 -18.56 -4.70
C GLY A 938 29.22 -18.99 -3.47
N TYR A 939 29.87 -19.07 -2.30
CA TYR A 939 29.19 -19.34 -1.04
C TYR A 939 28.17 -18.26 -0.67
N ALA A 940 28.52 -16.98 -0.80
CA ALA A 940 27.62 -15.86 -0.49
C ALA A 940 26.31 -15.94 -1.30
N ARG A 941 26.43 -16.21 -2.62
CA ARG A 941 25.30 -16.41 -3.53
C ARG A 941 24.44 -17.60 -3.15
N LEU A 942 25.06 -18.77 -2.91
CA LEU A 942 24.36 -19.98 -2.49
C LEU A 942 23.65 -19.78 -1.15
N LYS A 943 24.31 -19.12 -0.20
CA LYS A 943 23.71 -18.82 1.11
C LYS A 943 22.59 -17.81 1.01
N ARG A 944 22.70 -16.75 0.22
CA ARG A 944 21.58 -15.81 -0.02
C ARG A 944 20.41 -16.52 -0.70
N ALA A 945 20.68 -17.36 -1.71
CA ALA A 945 19.66 -18.19 -2.35
C ALA A 945 19.02 -19.18 -1.36
N TRP A 946 19.81 -19.77 -0.46
CA TRP A 946 19.33 -20.71 0.56
C TRP A 946 18.59 -20.03 1.71
N ASP A 947 19.00 -18.83 2.14
CA ASP A 947 18.26 -17.96 3.07
C ASP A 947 16.92 -17.56 2.45
N ILE A 948 16.87 -17.29 1.14
CA ILE A 948 15.62 -17.07 0.39
C ILE A 948 14.77 -18.35 0.38
N LEU A 949 15.35 -19.53 0.13
CA LEU A 949 14.64 -20.82 0.09
C LEU A 949 14.17 -21.32 1.46
N THR A 950 14.91 -21.09 2.53
CA THR A 950 14.52 -21.45 3.91
C THR A 950 13.47 -20.49 4.46
N ARG A 951 13.48 -19.22 4.03
CA ARG A 951 12.33 -18.29 4.21
C ARG A 951 11.06 -18.79 3.52
N ARG A 952 11.16 -19.51 2.38
CA ARG A 952 9.99 -20.17 1.74
C ARG A 952 9.38 -21.29 2.59
N LYS A 953 10.16 -21.99 3.43
CA LYS A 953 9.70 -23.13 4.24
C LYS A 953 9.26 -22.76 5.67
N SER A 954 9.57 -21.56 6.16
CA SER A 954 9.29 -21.11 7.53
C SER A 954 8.08 -20.17 7.63
N ALA A 955 7.02 -20.46 6.87
CA ALA A 955 5.68 -19.91 7.12
C ALA A 955 4.94 -20.85 8.10
N PRO A 956 4.67 -20.46 9.36
CA PRO A 956 3.95 -21.33 10.27
C PRO A 956 2.49 -21.43 9.81
N LEU A 957 2.04 -22.66 9.56
CA LEU A 957 0.65 -23.09 9.63
C LEU A 957 0.11 -22.69 11.01
N PHE A 958 -0.72 -21.65 11.08
CA PHE A 958 -1.35 -21.22 12.33
C PHE A 958 -2.84 -20.99 12.12
N TRP A 959 -3.51 -21.99 11.54
CA TRP A 959 -4.96 -22.19 11.56
C TRP A 959 -5.28 -23.69 11.43
N GLU A 960 -4.70 -24.53 12.29
CA GLU A 960 -5.27 -25.87 12.51
C GLU A 960 -5.87 -25.90 13.92
N ARG A 961 -7.15 -26.31 13.97
CA ARG A 961 -7.87 -26.59 15.21
C ARG A 961 -7.10 -27.68 15.99
N PRO A 962 -7.05 -27.62 17.33
CA PRO A 962 -6.38 -28.66 18.10
C PRO A 962 -7.16 -29.97 17.97
N GLY A 963 -6.54 -30.97 17.35
CA GLY A 963 -6.96 -32.38 17.47
C GLY A 963 -7.02 -33.18 16.17
N VAL A 964 -5.88 -33.50 15.55
CA VAL A 964 -5.64 -34.78 14.87
C VAL A 964 -4.12 -35.06 14.93
N PRO A 965 -3.65 -36.24 15.42
CA PRO A 965 -2.24 -36.59 15.37
C PRO A 965 -1.88 -37.05 13.94
N SER A 966 -1.02 -36.31 13.24
CA SER A 966 -0.49 -36.74 11.94
C SER A 966 0.80 -37.54 12.12
N ALA A 967 0.78 -38.74 11.56
CA ALA A 967 1.76 -39.80 11.64
C ALA A 967 3.12 -39.49 10.98
N ASP A 968 4.10 -40.28 11.41
CA ASP A 968 5.48 -40.38 10.95
C ASP A 968 5.66 -40.60 9.43
N TRP A 969 6.78 -40.07 8.91
CA TRP A 969 7.72 -40.66 7.90
C TRP A 969 8.23 -39.64 6.85
N PRO A 970 9.41 -39.88 6.24
CA PRO A 970 10.70 -40.29 6.79
C PRO A 970 11.81 -39.24 6.55
#